data_AF-A0A846QYF1-F1
#
_entry.id   AF-A0A846QYF1-F1
#
_cell.length_a   1.000
_cell.length_b   1.000
_cell.length_c   1.000
_cell.angle_alpha   90.00
_cell.angle_beta   90.00
_cell.angle_gamma   90.00
#
_symmetry.space_group_name_H-M   'P 1'
#
loop_
_entity.id
_entity.type
_entity.pdbx_description
1 polymer ?
#
loop_
_entity_poly.entity_id
_entity_poly.type
_entity_poly.pdbx_seq_one_letter_code
_entity_poly.pdbx_strand_id
1 'polypeptide(L)'
;MAITIFIFFIGQTYAQQKIKDSIEKEIEVVQAKKNFSVKDTTYIKLLNNLGKQLRFIKTDSLFLLSQQAFKYSKSAGYKKGEAHSLILMSRYYSDKGDYAEAINYCRSALSIANELKDSNLILNIQNDLAGQYAYMGDYAKALNVYLISLEFAERVDNKLMLSIINENVANLYASQKDYDQALSFYKKVKSINDEIGNDIYSAETMSNIASIYADIGNLDYAMFNINKSITIFEAHNIIDWLAYAYEVKGKTYLKKEKYIWALHWYHQAEMIHDKIEDDRSKIDLVNGMAEAYYGLKRDSISEIYALEAYEISSRIKFKEGIEKCAKTLYKISKNKKDYVNALKYHELFQAISDTLSRNDNKKGLTMLKTQLAHDRQKEALILQNEKALRKQRSYIYGGLVILLILGLITFLVYRNEKTQKKLNKELHVKQDILENRKVELKGLNNTKDKLFSIIGHDLRGPIAALEGLLKLFKDGEMHKNEFLKLVPKLWDDVSHISFTLNNLLSWGQTQMNGAVTKPKAVNIDNIVEDNVNLLSEIANKKAIRIVNRISENIVVWADKNQVDIIIRNLMSNALKFTPENGMIVIEAKENENNWEICVRDTGIGMTQEVQEKLFIKNSNFTTYGTNNEKGTGLGLSLCIEMVENNKGEIWVASEIKKGTSFFFTLPKAEDEKKYKNVG
;
A
#
# COMPACT_ATOMS: atom_id res chain seq x y z
N MET A 1 -48.95 4.38 45.29
CA MET A 1 -49.47 5.26 44.23
C MET A 1 -49.16 4.56 42.93
N ALA A 2 -50.16 3.94 42.31
CA ALA A 2 -49.99 3.24 41.04
C ALA A 2 -49.96 4.26 39.90
N ILE A 3 -48.97 4.13 39.02
CA ILE A 3 -48.85 4.96 37.83
C ILE A 3 -49.80 4.40 36.79
N THR A 4 -50.82 5.18 36.46
CA THR A 4 -51.61 5.01 35.24
C THR A 4 -50.72 5.43 34.11
N ILE A 5 -50.03 4.44 33.58
CA ILE A 5 -49.15 4.59 32.46
C ILE A 5 -50.04 4.48 31.24
N PHE A 6 -50.19 5.58 30.52
CA PHE A 6 -50.74 5.53 29.19
C PHE A 6 -49.66 4.94 28.27
N ILE A 7 -49.74 3.63 28.03
CA ILE A 7 -48.86 2.97 27.06
C ILE A 7 -49.22 3.56 25.69
N PHE A 8 -48.21 4.10 25.03
CA PHE A 8 -48.41 4.78 23.77
C PHE A 8 -48.85 3.78 22.69
N PHE A 9 -50.11 3.88 22.26
CA PHE A 9 -50.63 3.21 21.08
C PHE A 9 -50.96 4.27 20.04
N ILE A 10 -50.55 4.06 18.79
CA ILE A 10 -50.85 4.99 17.69
C ILE A 10 -52.38 5.08 17.48
N GLY A 11 -53.00 6.10 18.07
CA GLY A 11 -54.40 6.49 17.90
C GLY A 11 -54.56 7.98 18.18
N GLN A 12 -55.32 8.69 17.36
CA GLN A 12 -55.79 10.06 17.59
C GLN A 12 -57.32 10.01 17.49
N THR A 13 -58.05 10.47 18.52
CA THR A 13 -59.47 10.06 18.68
C THR A 13 -60.55 11.13 18.52
N TYR A 14 -60.26 12.39 18.13
CA TYR A 14 -61.34 13.36 17.85
C TYR A 14 -61.32 14.10 16.53
N ALA A 15 -60.25 13.91 15.75
CA ALA A 15 -60.42 13.83 14.31
C ALA A 15 -61.29 12.60 13.93
N GLN A 16 -61.54 11.68 14.87
CA GLN A 16 -62.09 10.34 14.65
C GLN A 16 -63.56 10.30 14.26
N GLN A 17 -64.44 11.22 14.69
CA GLN A 17 -65.82 11.20 14.20
C GLN A 17 -65.88 11.64 12.74
N LYS A 18 -65.20 12.73 12.37
CA LYS A 18 -65.04 13.13 10.97
C LYS A 18 -64.28 12.09 10.13
N ILE A 19 -63.24 11.47 10.68
CA ILE A 19 -62.45 10.43 10.01
C ILE A 19 -63.28 9.14 9.88
N LYS A 20 -64.02 8.74 10.92
CA LYS A 20 -64.92 7.58 10.90
C LYS A 20 -66.02 7.81 9.87
N ASP A 21 -66.71 8.95 9.92
CA ASP A 21 -67.75 9.31 8.95
C ASP A 21 -67.18 9.37 7.52
N SER A 22 -65.94 9.86 7.35
CA SER A 22 -65.21 9.82 6.07
C SER A 22 -64.92 8.39 5.61
N ILE A 23 -64.45 7.52 6.51
CA ILE A 23 -64.17 6.10 6.20
C ILE A 23 -65.46 5.36 5.88
N GLU A 24 -66.54 5.59 6.62
CA GLU A 24 -67.86 5.02 6.36
C GLU A 24 -68.38 5.44 4.99
N LYS A 25 -68.23 6.72 4.62
CA LYS A 25 -68.57 7.23 3.29
C LYS A 25 -67.70 6.62 2.18
N GLU A 26 -66.39 6.47 2.42
CA GLU A 26 -65.49 5.81 1.47
C GLU A 26 -65.86 4.33 1.27
N ILE A 27 -66.27 3.65 2.35
CA ILE A 27 -66.78 2.28 2.31
C ILE A 27 -68.01 2.20 1.42
N GLU A 28 -69.00 3.08 1.62
CA GLU A 28 -70.21 3.14 0.78
C GLU A 28 -69.88 3.38 -0.70
N VAL A 29 -68.97 4.31 -0.98
CA VAL A 29 -68.52 4.61 -2.35
C VAL A 29 -67.86 3.40 -3.01
N VAL A 30 -67.02 2.65 -2.27
CA VAL A 30 -66.38 1.44 -2.78
C VAL A 30 -67.40 0.33 -3.02
N GLN A 31 -68.37 0.16 -2.12
CA GLN A 31 -69.44 -0.83 -2.24
C GLN A 31 -70.40 -0.53 -3.42
N ALA A 32 -70.63 0.75 -3.73
CA ALA A 32 -71.51 1.17 -4.82
C ALA A 32 -70.90 0.98 -6.24
N LYS A 33 -69.62 0.59 -6.35
CA LYS A 33 -68.98 0.32 -7.65
C LYS A 33 -69.59 -0.92 -8.31
N LYS A 34 -69.88 -0.84 -9.61
CA LYS A 34 -70.47 -1.94 -10.40
C LYS A 34 -69.66 -3.25 -10.35
N ASN A 35 -68.35 -3.18 -10.14
CA ASN A 35 -67.43 -4.32 -10.05
C ASN A 35 -66.93 -4.56 -8.61
N PHE A 36 -67.69 -4.14 -7.59
CA PHE A 36 -67.30 -4.34 -6.19
C PHE A 36 -67.06 -5.83 -5.89
N SER A 37 -66.01 -6.09 -5.13
CA SER A 37 -65.70 -7.41 -4.60
C SER A 37 -65.25 -7.27 -3.16
N VAL A 38 -65.74 -8.16 -2.30
CA VAL A 38 -65.28 -8.24 -0.90
C VAL A 38 -63.78 -8.59 -0.80
N LYS A 39 -63.17 -9.07 -1.89
CA LYS A 39 -61.74 -9.34 -2.00
C LYS A 39 -60.91 -8.10 -2.35
N ASP A 40 -61.54 -6.95 -2.59
CA ASP A 40 -60.83 -5.69 -2.86
C ASP A 40 -60.00 -5.28 -1.63
N THR A 41 -58.68 -5.20 -1.82
CA THR A 41 -57.74 -4.82 -0.76
C THR A 41 -57.99 -3.41 -0.20
N THR A 42 -58.54 -2.50 -1.01
CA THR A 42 -58.93 -1.14 -0.58
C THR A 42 -60.08 -1.22 0.40
N TYR A 43 -61.11 -2.00 0.09
CA TYR A 43 -62.25 -2.24 0.96
C TYR A 43 -61.80 -2.88 2.29
N ILE A 44 -60.95 -3.90 2.22
CA ILE A 44 -60.39 -4.58 3.40
C ILE A 44 -59.58 -3.61 4.27
N LYS A 45 -58.78 -2.72 3.66
CA LYS A 45 -58.03 -1.68 4.37
C LYS A 45 -58.97 -0.70 5.06
N LEU A 46 -60.06 -0.29 4.41
CA LEU A 46 -61.07 0.58 4.99
C LEU A 46 -61.79 -0.09 6.17
N LEU A 47 -62.14 -1.37 6.08
CA LEU A 47 -62.72 -2.11 7.20
C LEU A 47 -61.79 -2.17 8.42
N ASN A 48 -60.50 -2.45 8.20
CA ASN A 48 -59.51 -2.42 9.28
C ASN A 48 -59.35 -1.02 9.86
N ASN A 49 -59.31 0.02 9.03
CA ASN A 49 -59.23 1.40 9.49
C ASN A 49 -60.48 1.78 10.30
N LEU A 50 -61.68 1.42 9.86
CA LEU A 50 -62.92 1.64 10.59
C LEU A 50 -62.92 0.92 11.94
N GLY A 51 -62.52 -0.36 11.96
CA GLY A 51 -62.34 -1.13 13.19
C GLY A 51 -61.42 -0.40 14.16
N LYS A 52 -60.25 0.06 13.69
CA LYS A 52 -59.32 0.87 14.49
C LYS A 52 -59.98 2.10 15.11
N GLN A 53 -60.81 2.82 14.33
CA GLN A 53 -61.50 4.01 14.83
C GLN A 53 -62.59 3.71 15.86
N LEU A 54 -63.11 2.48 15.90
CA LEU A 54 -64.20 2.10 16.79
C LEU A 54 -63.73 1.55 18.15
N ARG A 55 -62.42 1.36 18.36
CA ARG A 55 -61.85 0.71 19.55
C ARG A 55 -62.40 1.24 20.88
N PHE A 56 -62.57 2.55 21.00
CA PHE A 56 -63.05 3.22 22.21
C PHE A 56 -64.42 3.91 22.03
N ILE A 57 -65.17 3.56 20.97
CA ILE A 57 -66.50 4.13 20.69
C ILE A 57 -67.56 3.03 20.66
N LYS A 58 -67.26 1.91 19.99
CA LYS A 58 -68.11 0.72 19.92
C LYS A 58 -67.24 -0.53 19.85
N THR A 59 -66.74 -0.97 21.00
CA THR A 59 -65.73 -2.04 21.06
C THR A 59 -66.23 -3.37 20.45
N ASP A 60 -67.54 -3.66 20.54
CA ASP A 60 -68.11 -4.87 19.93
C ASP A 60 -68.12 -4.82 18.39
N SER A 61 -68.28 -3.62 17.82
CA SER A 61 -68.20 -3.41 16.35
C SER A 61 -66.77 -3.56 15.84
N LEU A 62 -65.77 -3.15 16.62
CA LEU A 62 -64.35 -3.38 16.30
C LEU A 62 -64.08 -4.88 16.07
N PHE A 63 -64.55 -5.75 16.96
CA PHE A 63 -64.28 -7.19 16.86
C PHE A 63 -64.92 -7.81 15.62
N LEU A 64 -66.21 -7.52 15.37
CA LEU A 64 -66.93 -8.02 14.20
C LEU A 64 -66.29 -7.57 12.88
N LEU A 65 -65.96 -6.28 12.76
CA LEU A 65 -65.30 -5.74 11.57
C LEU A 65 -63.91 -6.35 11.37
N SER A 66 -63.16 -6.58 12.45
CA SER A 66 -61.83 -7.20 12.38
C SER A 66 -61.92 -8.66 11.91
N GLN A 67 -62.91 -9.43 12.39
CA GLN A 67 -63.15 -10.79 11.90
C GLN A 67 -63.54 -10.81 10.42
N GLN A 68 -64.41 -9.87 10.00
CA GLN A 68 -64.83 -9.75 8.62
C GLN A 68 -63.65 -9.38 7.71
N ALA A 69 -62.86 -8.37 8.09
CA ALA A 69 -61.66 -7.96 7.38
C ALA A 69 -60.63 -9.10 7.30
N PHE A 70 -60.46 -9.88 8.37
CA PHE A 70 -59.58 -11.05 8.38
C PHE A 70 -60.03 -12.12 7.38
N LYS A 71 -61.33 -12.48 7.39
CA LYS A 71 -61.92 -13.45 6.46
C LYS A 71 -61.74 -13.00 5.01
N TYR A 72 -62.00 -11.72 4.71
CA TYR A 72 -61.83 -11.17 3.38
C TYR A 72 -60.36 -11.13 2.96
N SER A 73 -59.46 -10.75 3.86
CA SER A 73 -58.01 -10.77 3.65
C SER A 73 -57.52 -12.16 3.24
N LYS A 74 -57.91 -13.21 3.99
CA LYS A 74 -57.59 -14.60 3.63
C LYS A 74 -58.13 -15.00 2.26
N SER A 75 -59.37 -14.63 1.96
CA SER A 75 -60.00 -14.97 0.67
C SER A 75 -59.40 -14.25 -0.54
N ALA A 76 -58.73 -13.12 -0.29
CA ALA A 76 -58.03 -12.29 -1.26
C ALA A 76 -56.52 -12.57 -1.35
N GLY A 77 -55.96 -13.41 -0.45
CA GLY A 77 -54.51 -13.56 -0.31
C GLY A 77 -53.79 -12.30 0.21
N TYR A 78 -54.52 -11.35 0.83
CA TYR A 78 -54.00 -10.07 1.27
C TYR A 78 -53.39 -10.16 2.68
N LYS A 79 -52.17 -10.68 2.77
CA LYS A 79 -51.45 -10.93 4.03
C LYS A 79 -51.34 -9.72 4.96
N LYS A 80 -51.11 -8.53 4.42
CA LYS A 80 -51.04 -7.30 5.23
C LYS A 80 -52.39 -6.98 5.91
N GLY A 81 -53.51 -7.22 5.23
CA GLY A 81 -54.84 -7.11 5.81
C GLY A 81 -55.10 -8.16 6.90
N GLU A 82 -54.60 -9.39 6.73
CA GLU A 82 -54.68 -10.44 7.76
C GLU A 82 -53.99 -9.97 9.05
N ALA A 83 -52.75 -9.47 8.94
CA ALA A 83 -51.97 -9.01 10.09
C ALA A 83 -52.63 -7.81 10.80
N HIS A 84 -53.13 -6.82 10.07
CA HIS A 84 -53.85 -5.68 10.66
C HIS A 84 -55.11 -6.12 11.41
N SER A 85 -55.87 -7.07 10.85
CA SER A 85 -57.08 -7.59 11.49
C SER A 85 -56.75 -8.34 12.79
N LEU A 86 -55.65 -9.09 12.82
CA LEU A 86 -55.15 -9.77 14.02
C LEU A 86 -54.72 -8.78 15.12
N ILE A 87 -54.04 -7.69 14.76
CA ILE A 87 -53.70 -6.61 15.72
C ILE A 87 -54.96 -6.02 16.35
N LEU A 88 -55.99 -5.78 15.56
CA LEU A 88 -57.25 -5.22 16.05
C LEU A 88 -58.00 -6.18 16.98
N MET A 89 -58.02 -7.48 16.67
CA MET A 89 -58.54 -8.50 17.58
C MET A 89 -57.71 -8.59 18.88
N SER A 90 -56.38 -8.48 18.79
CA SER A 90 -55.52 -8.42 19.97
C SER A 90 -55.88 -7.25 20.90
N ARG A 91 -56.08 -6.06 20.32
CA ARG A 91 -56.48 -4.85 21.05
C ARG A 91 -57.85 -5.02 21.72
N TYR A 92 -58.83 -5.59 21.02
CA TYR A 92 -60.13 -5.93 21.60
C TYR A 92 -60.00 -6.80 22.86
N TYR A 93 -59.25 -7.91 22.78
CA TYR A 93 -59.06 -8.79 23.95
C TYR A 93 -58.25 -8.11 25.06
N SER A 94 -57.27 -7.27 24.70
CA SER A 94 -56.52 -6.45 25.67
C SER A 94 -57.43 -5.51 26.46
N ASP A 95 -58.38 -4.86 25.79
CA ASP A 95 -59.33 -3.92 26.39
C ASP A 95 -60.35 -4.65 27.27
N LYS A 96 -60.74 -5.89 26.92
CA LYS A 96 -61.54 -6.78 27.79
C LYS A 96 -60.75 -7.42 28.95
N GLY A 97 -59.42 -7.24 28.98
CA GLY A 97 -58.53 -7.79 30.02
C GLY A 97 -58.09 -9.24 29.79
N ASP A 98 -58.36 -9.82 28.62
CA ASP A 98 -57.85 -11.15 28.23
C ASP A 98 -56.50 -11.02 27.52
N TYR A 99 -55.45 -10.82 28.31
CA TYR A 99 -54.10 -10.62 27.80
C TYR A 99 -53.52 -11.86 27.13
N ALA A 100 -53.97 -13.07 27.50
CA ALA A 100 -53.47 -14.32 26.93
C ALA A 100 -53.91 -14.45 25.47
N GLU A 101 -55.19 -14.21 25.18
CA GLU A 101 -55.67 -14.17 23.80
C GLU A 101 -55.06 -13.00 23.02
N ALA A 102 -54.95 -11.82 23.63
CA ALA A 102 -54.28 -10.68 23.00
C ALA A 102 -52.85 -11.02 22.53
N ILE A 103 -52.07 -11.73 23.36
CA ILE A 103 -50.73 -12.22 23.02
C ILE A 103 -50.77 -13.22 21.87
N ASN A 104 -51.72 -14.15 21.85
CA ASN A 104 -51.88 -15.13 20.77
C ASN A 104 -52.09 -14.44 19.42
N TYR A 105 -53.02 -13.47 19.36
CA TYR A 105 -53.26 -12.67 18.16
C TYR A 105 -52.03 -11.85 17.73
N CYS A 106 -51.30 -11.23 18.67
CA CYS A 106 -50.04 -10.55 18.37
C CYS A 106 -49.00 -11.50 17.75
N ARG A 107 -48.84 -12.71 18.29
CA ARG A 107 -47.90 -13.71 17.76
C ARG A 107 -48.26 -14.15 16.35
N SER A 108 -49.55 -14.39 16.08
CA SER A 108 -50.02 -14.68 14.73
C SER A 108 -49.77 -13.53 13.76
N ALA A 109 -50.04 -12.29 14.18
CA ALA A 109 -49.76 -11.11 13.37
C ALA A 109 -48.25 -10.95 13.09
N LEU A 110 -47.41 -11.20 14.10
CA LEU A 110 -45.96 -11.08 14.01
C LEU A 110 -45.37 -12.10 13.03
N SER A 111 -45.90 -13.33 13.01
CA SER A 111 -45.50 -14.35 12.02
C SER A 111 -45.73 -13.84 10.60
N ILE A 112 -46.92 -13.30 10.33
CA ILE A 112 -47.26 -12.74 9.01
C ILE A 112 -46.38 -11.52 8.68
N ALA A 113 -46.14 -10.64 9.65
CA ALA A 113 -45.29 -9.47 9.46
C ALA A 113 -43.83 -9.83 9.13
N ASN A 114 -43.30 -10.91 9.75
CA ASN A 114 -41.98 -11.46 9.45
C ASN A 114 -41.92 -12.07 8.05
N GLU A 115 -42.95 -12.81 7.63
CA GLU A 115 -43.06 -13.33 6.25
C GLU A 115 -43.06 -12.19 5.21
N LEU A 116 -43.77 -11.10 5.52
CA LEU A 116 -43.82 -9.89 4.69
C LEU A 116 -42.54 -9.04 4.75
N LYS A 117 -41.68 -9.26 5.74
CA LYS A 117 -40.51 -8.42 6.05
C LYS A 117 -40.87 -6.93 6.23
N ASP A 118 -42.09 -6.63 6.69
CA ASP A 118 -42.56 -5.26 6.92
C ASP A 118 -42.07 -4.76 8.28
N SER A 119 -40.94 -4.04 8.28
CA SER A 119 -40.27 -3.59 9.50
C SER A 119 -41.16 -2.70 10.38
N ASN A 120 -41.99 -1.86 9.78
CA ASN A 120 -42.92 -1.01 10.53
C ASN A 120 -44.00 -1.85 11.22
N LEU A 121 -44.54 -2.84 10.52
CA LEU A 121 -45.55 -3.73 11.09
C LEU A 121 -44.95 -4.60 12.20
N ILE A 122 -43.73 -5.11 12.03
CA ILE A 122 -43.00 -5.87 13.05
C ILE A 122 -42.83 -5.02 14.33
N LEU A 123 -42.30 -3.79 14.21
CA LEU A 123 -42.09 -2.91 15.37
C LEU A 123 -43.39 -2.58 16.10
N ASN A 124 -44.46 -2.27 15.36
CA ASN A 124 -45.77 -2.01 15.95
C ASN A 124 -46.31 -3.22 16.73
N ILE A 125 -46.23 -4.42 16.14
CA ILE A 125 -46.72 -5.64 16.79
C ILE A 125 -45.87 -6.01 18.01
N GLN A 126 -44.55 -5.84 17.93
CA GLN A 126 -43.67 -6.09 19.06
C GLN A 126 -43.93 -5.12 20.22
N ASN A 127 -44.20 -3.84 19.92
CA ASN A 127 -44.64 -2.87 20.91
C ASN A 127 -45.95 -3.28 21.58
N ASP A 128 -46.96 -3.66 20.79
CA ASP A 128 -48.27 -4.11 21.31
C ASP A 128 -48.10 -5.38 22.16
N LEU A 129 -47.27 -6.34 21.72
CA LEU A 129 -46.96 -7.59 22.43
C LEU A 129 -46.25 -7.34 23.76
N ALA A 130 -45.24 -6.46 23.79
CA ALA A 130 -44.55 -6.07 25.01
C ALA A 130 -45.50 -5.40 26.00
N GLY A 131 -46.40 -4.54 25.50
CA GLY A 131 -47.48 -3.95 26.28
C GLY A 131 -48.40 -5.01 26.91
N GLN A 132 -48.76 -6.07 26.18
CA GLN A 132 -49.54 -7.17 26.75
C GLN A 132 -48.80 -7.93 27.84
N TYR A 133 -47.49 -8.17 27.67
CA TYR A 133 -46.68 -8.77 28.75
C TYR A 133 -46.62 -7.87 29.98
N ALA A 134 -46.53 -6.55 29.79
CA ALA A 134 -46.58 -5.58 30.88
C ALA A 134 -47.93 -5.63 31.61
N TYR A 135 -49.06 -5.63 30.88
CA TYR A 135 -50.39 -5.73 31.49
C TYR A 135 -50.62 -7.05 32.24
N MET A 136 -50.04 -8.15 31.75
CA MET A 136 -50.05 -9.45 32.45
C MET A 136 -49.12 -9.48 33.68
N GLY A 137 -48.27 -8.46 33.86
CA GLY A 137 -47.29 -8.35 34.94
C GLY A 137 -45.96 -9.06 34.68
N ASP A 138 -45.74 -9.60 33.47
CA ASP A 138 -44.48 -10.23 33.06
C ASP A 138 -43.49 -9.19 32.50
N TYR A 139 -42.98 -8.35 33.40
CA TYR A 139 -42.14 -7.21 33.05
C TYR A 139 -40.80 -7.64 32.46
N ALA A 140 -40.31 -8.84 32.79
CA ALA A 140 -39.10 -9.39 32.21
C ALA A 140 -39.25 -9.66 30.72
N LYS A 141 -40.37 -10.28 30.30
CA LYS A 141 -40.66 -10.48 28.88
C LYS A 141 -40.97 -9.16 28.17
N ALA A 142 -41.71 -8.26 28.82
CA ALA A 142 -42.00 -6.94 28.26
C ALA A 142 -40.70 -6.18 27.96
N LEU A 143 -39.81 -6.06 28.96
CA LEU A 143 -38.54 -5.38 28.81
C LEU A 143 -37.66 -6.04 27.74
N ASN A 144 -37.58 -7.37 27.71
CA ASN A 144 -36.80 -8.08 26.71
C ASN A 144 -37.27 -7.78 25.28
N VAL A 145 -38.59 -7.84 25.04
CA VAL A 145 -39.15 -7.52 23.73
C VAL A 145 -38.90 -6.06 23.37
N TYR A 146 -39.10 -5.12 24.30
CA TYR A 146 -38.81 -3.71 24.06
C TYR A 146 -37.35 -3.45 23.69
N LEU A 147 -36.39 -4.03 24.42
CA LEU A 147 -34.96 -3.86 24.14
C LEU A 147 -34.58 -4.40 22.75
N ILE A 148 -35.07 -5.58 22.39
CA ILE A 148 -34.88 -6.15 21.04
C ILE A 148 -35.49 -5.24 19.97
N SER A 149 -36.68 -4.68 20.22
CA SER A 149 -37.35 -3.77 19.29
C SER A 149 -36.64 -2.42 19.18
N LEU A 150 -35.99 -1.92 20.23
CA LEU A 150 -35.16 -0.71 20.16
C LEU A 150 -33.97 -0.92 19.22
N GLU A 151 -33.22 -2.00 19.38
CA GLU A 151 -32.10 -2.32 18.49
C GLU A 151 -32.57 -2.50 17.04
N PHE A 152 -33.75 -3.09 16.85
CA PHE A 152 -34.32 -3.22 15.51
C PHE A 152 -34.74 -1.88 14.92
N ALA A 153 -35.38 -1.00 15.71
CA ALA A 153 -35.79 0.33 15.29
C ALA A 153 -34.59 1.21 14.92
N GLU A 154 -33.49 1.15 15.68
CA GLU A 154 -32.22 1.82 15.35
C GLU A 154 -31.66 1.33 14.02
N ARG A 155 -31.65 0.01 13.79
CA ARG A 155 -31.12 -0.58 12.55
C ARG A 155 -31.90 -0.17 11.29
N VAL A 156 -33.22 0.04 11.41
CA VAL A 156 -34.08 0.45 10.28
C VAL A 156 -34.35 1.96 10.24
N ASP A 157 -33.67 2.73 11.08
CA ASP A 157 -33.81 4.20 11.23
C ASP A 157 -35.26 4.66 11.42
N ASN A 158 -36.05 3.90 12.19
CA ASN A 158 -37.43 4.27 12.51
C ASN A 158 -37.49 5.08 13.81
N LYS A 159 -37.24 6.39 13.69
CA LYS A 159 -37.22 7.33 14.83
C LYS A 159 -38.54 7.37 15.62
N LEU A 160 -39.68 7.27 14.93
CA LEU A 160 -40.99 7.30 15.59
C LEU A 160 -41.16 6.09 16.52
N MET A 161 -40.89 4.89 16.04
CA MET A 161 -40.96 3.69 16.88
C MET A 161 -39.89 3.69 17.96
N LEU A 162 -38.70 4.24 17.66
CA LEU A 162 -37.64 4.39 18.67
C LEU A 162 -38.10 5.27 19.84
N SER A 163 -38.77 6.39 19.56
CA SER A 163 -39.36 7.27 20.57
C SER A 163 -40.42 6.53 21.40
N ILE A 164 -41.42 5.93 20.74
CA ILE A 164 -42.53 5.21 21.36
C ILE A 164 -42.05 4.07 22.28
N ILE A 165 -41.08 3.27 21.80
CA ILE A 165 -40.58 2.14 22.58
C ILE A 165 -39.75 2.62 23.77
N ASN A 166 -38.90 3.65 23.62
CA ASN A 166 -38.15 4.21 24.75
C ASN A 166 -39.11 4.77 25.81
N GLU A 167 -40.21 5.41 25.39
CA GLU A 167 -41.24 5.91 26.30
C GLU A 167 -41.92 4.76 27.06
N ASN A 168 -42.27 3.67 26.39
CA ASN A 168 -42.86 2.50 27.03
C ASN A 168 -41.89 1.78 27.98
N VAL A 169 -40.59 1.78 27.69
CA VAL A 169 -39.56 1.31 28.63
C VAL A 169 -39.45 2.24 29.84
N ALA A 170 -39.44 3.55 29.63
CA ALA A 170 -39.40 4.54 30.71
C ALA A 170 -40.57 4.35 31.67
N ASN A 171 -41.75 4.16 31.09
CA ASN A 171 -42.97 3.82 31.78
C ASN A 171 -42.85 2.53 32.59
N LEU A 172 -42.31 1.45 32.01
CA LEU A 172 -42.09 0.20 32.73
C LEU A 172 -41.19 0.36 33.98
N TYR A 173 -40.14 1.21 33.90
CA TYR A 173 -39.32 1.57 35.06
C TYR A 173 -40.09 2.44 36.06
N ALA A 174 -40.88 3.39 35.57
CA ALA A 174 -41.69 4.27 36.41
C ALA A 174 -42.70 3.46 37.24
N SER A 175 -43.38 2.46 36.68
CA SER A 175 -44.29 1.61 37.47
C SER A 175 -43.60 0.78 38.55
N GLN A 176 -42.28 0.55 38.41
CA GLN A 176 -41.43 -0.03 39.45
C GLN A 176 -40.87 1.02 40.42
N LYS A 177 -41.28 2.29 40.29
CA LYS A 177 -40.79 3.46 41.04
C LYS A 177 -39.29 3.71 40.87
N ASP A 178 -38.68 3.14 39.84
CA ASP A 178 -37.32 3.47 39.42
C ASP A 178 -37.38 4.72 38.54
N TYR A 179 -37.63 5.85 39.21
CA TYR A 179 -37.83 7.14 38.56
C TYR A 179 -36.56 7.65 37.88
N ASP A 180 -35.39 7.28 38.40
CA ASP A 180 -34.10 7.69 37.83
C ASP A 180 -33.89 7.03 36.45
N GLN A 181 -34.12 5.73 36.33
CA GLN A 181 -34.09 5.06 35.02
C GLN A 181 -35.19 5.57 34.10
N ALA A 182 -36.42 5.73 34.60
CA ALA A 182 -37.51 6.28 33.81
C ALA A 182 -37.16 7.64 33.19
N LEU A 183 -36.67 8.59 34.00
CA LEU A 183 -36.29 9.92 33.55
C LEU A 183 -35.08 9.90 32.59
N SER A 184 -34.16 8.94 32.76
CA SER A 184 -33.05 8.72 31.81
C SER A 184 -33.55 8.32 30.42
N PHE A 185 -34.53 7.40 30.34
CA PHE A 185 -35.17 7.05 29.07
C PHE A 185 -35.98 8.21 28.50
N TYR A 186 -36.74 8.95 29.33
CA TYR A 186 -37.46 10.14 28.88
C TYR A 186 -36.54 11.23 28.32
N LYS A 187 -35.32 11.37 28.83
CA LYS A 187 -34.32 12.27 28.25
C LYS A 187 -33.94 11.86 26.82
N LYS A 188 -33.84 10.56 26.54
CA LYS A 188 -33.62 10.04 25.18
C LYS A 188 -34.83 10.30 24.29
N VAL A 189 -36.04 10.00 24.78
CA VAL A 189 -37.30 10.26 24.07
C VAL A 189 -37.40 11.73 23.66
N LYS A 190 -37.10 12.65 24.58
CA LYS A 190 -37.10 14.08 24.30
C LYS A 190 -36.15 14.45 23.16
N SER A 191 -34.91 13.95 23.19
CA SER A 191 -33.95 14.19 22.11
C SER A 191 -34.46 13.68 20.76
N ILE A 192 -35.08 12.50 20.73
CA ILE A 192 -35.64 11.91 19.51
C ILE A 192 -36.84 12.73 19.02
N ASN A 193 -37.72 13.17 19.93
CA ASN A 193 -38.88 13.99 19.57
C ASN A 193 -38.49 15.38 19.05
N ASP A 194 -37.44 15.99 19.64
CA ASP A 194 -36.86 17.25 19.15
C ASP A 194 -36.35 17.08 17.70
N GLU A 195 -35.78 15.91 17.35
CA GLU A 195 -35.40 15.60 15.96
C GLU A 195 -36.58 15.32 15.03
N ILE A 196 -37.66 14.72 15.54
CA ILE A 196 -38.89 14.46 14.76
C ILE A 196 -39.62 15.78 14.46
N GLY A 197 -39.58 16.75 15.38
CA GLY A 197 -40.20 18.05 15.21
C GLY A 197 -41.74 18.02 15.25
N ASN A 198 -42.32 17.07 15.99
CA ASN A 198 -43.77 16.96 16.15
C ASN A 198 -44.19 17.39 17.56
N ASP A 199 -44.92 18.51 17.64
CA ASP A 199 -45.36 19.09 18.91
C ASP A 199 -46.37 18.21 19.66
N ILE A 200 -47.19 17.44 18.94
CA ILE A 200 -48.15 16.51 19.56
C ILE A 200 -47.39 15.39 20.28
N TYR A 201 -46.41 14.75 19.61
CA TYR A 201 -45.59 13.72 20.25
C TYR A 201 -44.82 14.25 21.46
N SER A 202 -44.34 15.50 21.37
CA SER A 202 -43.70 16.17 22.51
C SER A 202 -44.68 16.41 23.67
N ALA A 203 -45.93 16.78 23.39
CA ALA A 203 -46.98 16.98 24.39
C ALA A 203 -47.40 15.68 25.08
N GLU A 204 -47.46 14.58 24.35
CA GLU A 204 -47.77 13.23 24.88
C GLU A 204 -46.67 12.79 25.86
N THR A 205 -45.41 12.87 25.45
CA THR A 205 -44.27 12.60 26.33
C THR A 205 -44.25 13.52 27.55
N MET A 206 -44.55 14.81 27.40
CA MET A 206 -44.66 15.76 28.52
C MET A 206 -45.75 15.38 29.52
N SER A 207 -46.87 14.82 29.06
CA SER A 207 -47.97 14.37 29.93
C SER A 207 -47.55 13.20 30.79
N ASN A 208 -46.84 12.24 30.20
CA ASN A 208 -46.30 11.10 30.93
C ASN A 208 -45.21 11.51 31.94
N ILE A 209 -44.29 12.41 31.53
CA ILE A 209 -43.29 13.00 32.44
C ILE A 209 -43.99 13.75 33.60
N ALA A 210 -45.06 14.49 33.33
CA ALA A 210 -45.80 15.21 34.36
C ALA A 210 -46.42 14.25 35.39
N SER A 211 -46.99 13.13 34.94
CA SER A 211 -47.54 12.09 35.82
C SER A 211 -46.47 11.52 36.76
N ILE A 212 -45.27 11.28 36.24
CA ILE A 212 -44.11 10.82 37.02
C ILE A 212 -43.67 11.86 38.04
N TYR A 213 -43.53 13.14 37.65
CA TYR A 213 -43.19 14.20 38.60
C TYR A 213 -44.24 14.37 39.69
N ALA A 214 -45.54 14.18 39.37
CA ALA A 214 -46.60 14.18 40.37
C ALA A 214 -46.47 13.00 41.37
N ASP A 215 -46.04 11.84 40.90
CA ASP A 215 -45.79 10.67 41.76
C ASP A 215 -44.59 10.90 42.70
N ILE A 216 -43.49 11.44 42.16
CA ILE A 216 -42.28 11.84 42.92
C ILE A 216 -42.60 12.92 43.96
N GLY A 217 -43.63 13.75 43.72
CA GLY A 217 -43.99 14.89 44.56
C GLY A 217 -43.36 16.21 44.11
N ASN A 218 -42.73 16.23 42.93
CA ASN A 218 -42.26 17.47 42.31
C ASN A 218 -43.40 18.15 41.52
N LEU A 219 -44.34 18.73 42.27
CA LEU A 219 -45.63 19.15 41.74
C LEU A 219 -45.56 20.39 40.82
N ASP A 220 -44.48 21.16 40.88
CA ASP A 220 -44.31 22.36 40.03
C ASP A 220 -43.82 21.97 38.64
N TYR A 221 -42.87 21.03 38.55
CA TYR A 221 -42.49 20.45 37.26
C TYR A 221 -43.63 19.65 36.63
N ALA A 222 -44.41 18.91 37.42
CA ALA A 222 -45.62 18.26 36.94
C ALA A 222 -46.59 19.28 36.31
N MET A 223 -46.88 20.38 37.02
CA MET A 223 -47.78 21.42 36.55
C MET A 223 -47.26 22.15 35.30
N PHE A 224 -45.95 22.42 35.23
CA PHE A 224 -45.32 23.03 34.06
C PHE A 224 -45.52 22.18 32.80
N ASN A 225 -45.15 20.89 32.88
CA ASN A 225 -45.25 19.99 31.73
C ASN A 225 -46.70 19.79 31.31
N ILE A 226 -47.61 19.53 32.27
CA ILE A 226 -49.00 19.21 31.93
C ILE A 226 -49.77 20.39 31.35
N ASN A 227 -49.51 21.62 31.82
CA ASN A 227 -50.14 22.81 31.24
C ASN A 227 -49.71 23.01 29.78
N LYS A 228 -48.44 22.78 29.48
CA LYS A 228 -47.94 22.87 28.10
C LYS A 228 -48.58 21.81 27.21
N SER A 229 -48.69 20.58 27.69
CA SER A 229 -49.36 19.50 26.96
C SER A 229 -50.82 19.82 26.66
N ILE A 230 -51.58 20.28 27.66
CA ILE A 230 -52.99 20.68 27.51
C ILE A 230 -53.15 21.73 26.42
N THR A 231 -52.33 22.79 26.43
CA THR A 231 -52.40 23.86 25.41
C THR A 231 -52.23 23.30 23.99
N ILE A 232 -51.31 22.35 23.79
CA ILE A 232 -51.09 21.72 22.48
C ILE A 232 -52.29 20.84 22.12
N PHE A 233 -52.78 20.01 23.04
CA PHE A 233 -53.91 19.12 22.78
C PHE A 233 -55.21 19.86 22.50
N GLU A 234 -55.48 20.97 23.20
CA GLU A 234 -56.62 21.85 22.92
C GLU A 234 -56.50 22.49 21.53
N ALA A 235 -55.33 23.04 21.19
CA ALA A 235 -55.10 23.67 19.89
C ALA A 235 -55.25 22.69 18.72
N HIS A 236 -54.83 21.44 18.89
CA HIS A 236 -54.87 20.40 17.87
C HIS A 236 -56.10 19.48 17.97
N ASN A 237 -56.98 19.68 18.96
CA ASN A 237 -58.14 18.83 19.24
C ASN A 237 -57.79 17.33 19.45
N ILE A 238 -56.74 17.05 20.21
CA ILE A 238 -56.28 15.68 20.56
C ILE A 238 -56.93 15.25 21.88
N ILE A 239 -58.17 14.74 21.80
CA ILE A 239 -59.04 14.63 22.97
C ILE A 239 -58.74 13.44 23.90
N ASP A 240 -58.24 12.32 23.37
CA ASP A 240 -57.75 11.19 24.16
C ASP A 240 -56.66 11.62 25.13
N TRP A 241 -55.62 12.25 24.60
CA TRP A 241 -54.53 12.75 25.43
C TRP A 241 -54.93 13.95 26.27
N LEU A 242 -55.92 14.73 25.84
CA LEU A 242 -56.46 15.82 26.65
C LEU A 242 -57.16 15.29 27.91
N ALA A 243 -57.94 14.21 27.82
CA ALA A 243 -58.56 13.57 28.97
C ALA A 243 -57.51 13.10 29.97
N TYR A 244 -56.49 12.39 29.49
CA TYR A 244 -55.37 11.96 30.32
C TYR A 244 -54.64 13.16 30.95
N ALA A 245 -54.42 14.23 30.17
CA ALA A 245 -53.72 15.41 30.67
C ALA A 245 -54.51 16.15 31.76
N TYR A 246 -55.83 16.23 31.62
CA TYR A 246 -56.72 16.73 32.67
C TYR A 246 -56.71 15.86 33.91
N GLU A 247 -56.70 14.54 33.76
CA GLU A 247 -56.57 13.61 34.89
C GLU A 247 -55.26 13.83 35.64
N VAL A 248 -54.12 13.90 34.93
CA VAL A 248 -52.80 14.15 35.53
C VAL A 248 -52.76 15.52 36.23
N LYS A 249 -53.40 16.54 35.66
CA LYS A 249 -53.54 17.85 36.30
C LYS A 249 -54.39 17.77 37.57
N GLY A 250 -55.51 17.05 37.53
CA GLY A 250 -56.35 16.74 38.68
C GLY A 250 -55.56 16.03 39.79
N LYS A 251 -54.82 14.98 39.43
CA LYS A 251 -53.89 14.23 40.32
C LYS A 251 -52.85 15.15 40.95
N THR A 252 -52.30 16.08 40.18
CA THR A 252 -51.31 17.06 40.68
C THR A 252 -51.95 18.01 41.70
N TYR A 253 -53.18 18.48 41.47
CA TYR A 253 -53.91 19.29 42.46
C TYR A 253 -54.34 18.50 43.69
N LEU A 254 -54.72 17.23 43.52
CA LEU A 254 -55.06 16.33 44.61
C LEU A 254 -53.86 16.13 45.55
N LYS A 255 -52.66 15.93 44.99
CA LYS A 255 -51.38 15.91 45.70
C LYS A 255 -51.04 17.22 46.43
N LYS A 256 -51.51 18.36 45.92
CA LYS A 256 -51.41 19.67 46.59
C LYS A 256 -52.49 19.87 47.65
N GLU A 257 -53.34 18.86 47.93
CA GLU A 257 -54.52 18.93 48.80
C GLU A 257 -55.54 20.01 48.40
N LYS A 258 -55.50 20.44 47.14
CA LYS A 258 -56.43 21.42 46.56
C LYS A 258 -57.63 20.70 45.94
N TYR A 259 -58.46 20.08 46.77
CA TYR A 259 -59.50 19.15 46.33
C TYR A 259 -60.53 19.76 45.36
N ILE A 260 -60.93 21.02 45.54
CA ILE A 260 -61.88 21.71 44.64
C ILE A 260 -61.28 21.84 43.23
N TRP A 261 -60.00 22.22 43.14
CA TRP A 261 -59.30 22.32 41.87
C TRP A 261 -59.06 20.95 41.24
N ALA A 262 -58.75 19.93 42.05
CA ALA A 262 -58.64 18.57 41.56
C ALA A 262 -59.94 18.11 40.91
N LEU A 263 -61.08 18.29 41.59
CA LEU A 263 -62.41 17.96 41.07
C LEU A 263 -62.76 18.75 39.81
N HIS A 264 -62.40 20.04 39.72
CA HIS A 264 -62.61 20.81 38.50
C HIS A 264 -61.97 20.14 37.29
N TRP A 265 -60.69 19.77 37.37
CA TRP A 265 -59.98 19.11 36.27
C TRP A 265 -60.46 17.68 36.04
N TYR A 266 -60.79 16.94 37.11
CA TYR A 266 -61.40 15.62 36.95
C TYR A 266 -62.75 15.68 36.24
N HIS A 267 -63.62 16.64 36.54
CA HIS A 267 -64.87 16.81 35.79
C HIS A 267 -64.63 17.18 34.32
N GLN A 268 -63.58 17.94 33.99
CA GLN A 268 -63.21 18.16 32.59
C GLN A 268 -62.81 16.86 31.88
N ALA A 269 -62.08 15.97 32.56
CA ALA A 269 -61.75 14.64 32.04
C ALA A 269 -63.00 13.74 31.93
N GLU A 270 -63.88 13.75 32.93
CA GLU A 270 -65.13 12.98 32.97
C GLU A 270 -66.05 13.30 31.78
N MET A 271 -66.21 14.59 31.46
CA MET A 271 -66.99 15.04 30.29
C MET A 271 -66.47 14.49 28.95
N ILE A 272 -65.18 14.16 28.88
CA ILE A 272 -64.57 13.51 27.72
C ILE A 272 -64.80 11.99 27.78
N HIS A 273 -64.58 11.38 28.94
CA HIS A 273 -64.78 9.94 29.16
C HIS A 273 -66.22 9.46 28.93
N ASP A 274 -67.23 10.27 29.23
CA ASP A 274 -68.63 9.93 28.97
C ASP A 274 -68.93 9.65 27.48
N LYS A 275 -68.01 10.01 26.59
CA LYS A 275 -68.10 9.79 25.14
C LYS A 275 -67.21 8.64 24.65
N ILE A 276 -66.49 7.96 25.56
CA ILE A 276 -65.43 6.99 25.25
C ILE A 276 -65.63 5.71 26.09
N GLU A 277 -65.72 4.56 25.42
CA GLU A 277 -65.77 3.23 26.05
C GLU A 277 -64.37 2.75 26.46
N ASP A 278 -63.67 3.51 27.31
CA ASP A 278 -62.35 3.13 27.87
C ASP A 278 -62.44 2.97 29.39
N ASP A 279 -62.82 1.75 29.79
CA ASP A 279 -62.90 1.34 31.19
C ASP A 279 -61.59 1.51 31.94
N ARG A 280 -60.44 1.23 31.31
CA ARG A 280 -59.15 1.23 31.99
C ARG A 280 -58.73 2.65 32.34
N SER A 281 -58.82 3.57 31.38
CA SER A 281 -58.46 4.97 31.61
C SER A 281 -59.41 5.67 32.59
N LYS A 282 -60.68 5.22 32.68
CA LYS A 282 -61.66 5.77 33.64
C LYS A 282 -61.32 5.47 35.11
N ILE A 283 -60.60 4.38 35.41
CA ILE A 283 -60.36 3.93 36.79
C ILE A 283 -59.63 4.97 37.62
N ASP A 284 -58.61 5.61 37.07
CA ASP A 284 -57.78 6.53 37.84
C ASP A 284 -58.40 7.90 38.00
N LEU A 285 -59.16 8.35 37.00
CA LEU A 285 -60.10 9.46 37.12
C LEU A 285 -61.06 9.24 38.30
N VAL A 286 -61.82 8.14 38.28
CA VAL A 286 -62.87 7.87 39.27
C VAL A 286 -62.27 7.67 40.67
N ASN A 287 -61.13 7.00 40.78
CA ASN A 287 -60.39 6.91 42.05
C ASN A 287 -59.91 8.28 42.55
N GLY A 288 -59.42 9.13 41.65
CA GLY A 288 -59.00 10.49 41.97
C GLY A 288 -60.16 11.36 42.45
N MET A 289 -61.34 11.24 41.82
CA MET A 289 -62.57 11.91 42.25
C MET A 289 -63.03 11.42 43.62
N ALA A 290 -63.03 10.10 43.84
CA ALA A 290 -63.36 9.52 45.13
C ALA A 290 -62.45 10.08 46.24
N GLU A 291 -61.13 10.12 46.03
CA GLU A 291 -60.17 10.65 47.00
C GLU A 291 -60.34 12.17 47.21
N ALA A 292 -60.63 12.94 46.15
CA ALA A 292 -60.88 14.37 46.26
C ALA A 292 -62.17 14.68 47.05
N TYR A 293 -63.27 13.96 46.79
CA TYR A 293 -64.51 14.10 47.56
C TYR A 293 -64.34 13.66 49.02
N TYR A 294 -63.54 12.62 49.28
CA TYR A 294 -63.16 12.23 50.64
C TYR A 294 -62.42 13.36 51.36
N GLY A 295 -61.45 14.00 50.69
CA GLY A 295 -60.72 15.16 51.23
C GLY A 295 -61.63 16.35 51.56
N LEU A 296 -62.71 16.55 50.80
CA LEU A 296 -63.77 17.53 51.08
C LEU A 296 -64.77 17.10 52.16
N LYS A 297 -64.59 15.93 52.78
CA LYS A 297 -65.50 15.32 53.76
C LYS A 297 -66.91 15.08 53.20
N ARG A 298 -67.02 14.83 51.90
CA ARG A 298 -68.28 14.48 51.20
C ARG A 298 -68.37 12.97 51.02
N ASP A 299 -68.42 12.25 52.15
CA ASP A 299 -68.27 10.79 52.20
C ASP A 299 -69.31 10.04 51.34
N SER A 300 -70.56 10.52 51.24
CA SER A 300 -71.60 9.88 50.41
C SER A 300 -71.28 9.93 48.92
N ILE A 301 -70.74 11.05 48.42
CA ILE A 301 -70.37 11.19 47.00
C ILE A 301 -69.07 10.42 46.74
N SER A 302 -68.11 10.51 47.66
CA SER A 302 -66.86 9.76 47.60
C SER A 302 -67.10 8.25 47.49
N GLU A 303 -68.07 7.71 48.24
CA GLU A 303 -68.42 6.29 48.21
C GLU A 303 -68.97 5.84 46.86
N ILE A 304 -69.82 6.65 46.22
CA ILE A 304 -70.37 6.34 44.88
C ILE A 304 -69.24 6.14 43.88
N TYR A 305 -68.33 7.11 43.79
CA TYR A 305 -67.17 7.00 42.89
C TYR A 305 -66.23 5.86 43.30
N ALA A 306 -65.98 5.64 44.60
CA ALA A 306 -65.12 4.55 45.04
C ALA A 306 -65.71 3.16 44.71
N LEU A 307 -67.03 2.99 44.79
CA LEU A 307 -67.72 1.76 44.39
C LEU A 307 -67.71 1.57 42.87
N GLU A 308 -67.89 2.63 42.10
CA GLU A 308 -67.76 2.58 40.63
C GLU A 308 -66.34 2.14 40.23
N ALA A 309 -65.30 2.76 40.80
CA ALA A 309 -63.92 2.34 40.56
C ALA A 309 -63.67 0.87 40.95
N TYR A 310 -64.27 0.40 42.04
CA TYR A 310 -64.19 -1.00 42.46
C TYR A 310 -64.85 -1.95 41.46
N GLU A 311 -66.03 -1.61 40.95
CA GLU A 311 -66.76 -2.41 39.96
C GLU A 311 -65.95 -2.53 38.66
N ILE A 312 -65.50 -1.40 38.10
CA ILE A 312 -64.71 -1.37 36.86
C ILE A 312 -63.41 -2.15 37.04
N SER A 313 -62.66 -1.86 38.11
CA SER A 313 -61.38 -2.54 38.39
C SER A 313 -61.55 -4.05 38.59
N SER A 314 -62.65 -4.48 39.22
CA SER A 314 -62.96 -5.89 39.41
C SER A 314 -63.32 -6.58 38.09
N ARG A 315 -64.12 -5.92 37.24
CA ARG A 315 -64.51 -6.42 35.91
C ARG A 315 -63.29 -6.72 35.04
N ILE A 316 -62.31 -5.80 35.00
CA ILE A 316 -61.09 -5.97 34.20
C ILE A 316 -59.92 -6.60 34.96
N LYS A 317 -60.13 -7.04 36.20
CA LYS A 317 -59.12 -7.67 37.09
C LYS A 317 -57.88 -6.80 37.34
N PHE A 318 -58.04 -5.47 37.41
CA PHE A 318 -56.96 -4.51 37.64
C PHE A 318 -56.70 -4.29 39.12
N LYS A 319 -55.66 -4.94 39.66
CA LYS A 319 -55.39 -5.01 41.11
C LYS A 319 -55.01 -3.66 41.72
N GLU A 320 -54.27 -2.85 41.00
CA GLU A 320 -53.84 -1.52 41.44
C GLU A 320 -55.05 -0.58 41.63
N GLY A 321 -56.06 -0.67 40.75
CA GLY A 321 -57.33 0.03 40.90
C GLY A 321 -58.11 -0.45 42.13
N ILE A 322 -58.17 -1.77 42.34
CA ILE A 322 -58.81 -2.39 43.52
C ILE A 322 -58.13 -1.92 44.82
N GLU A 323 -56.80 -1.84 44.86
CA GLU A 323 -56.06 -1.34 46.03
C GLU A 323 -56.49 0.10 46.40
N LYS A 324 -56.54 1.00 45.41
CA LYS A 324 -56.89 2.41 45.61
C LYS A 324 -58.32 2.57 46.13
N CYS A 325 -59.31 1.95 45.48
CA CYS A 325 -60.70 2.09 45.89
C CYS A 325 -60.98 1.40 47.22
N ALA A 326 -60.40 0.22 47.48
CA ALA A 326 -60.54 -0.46 48.78
C ALA A 326 -60.01 0.39 49.93
N LYS A 327 -58.87 1.08 49.74
CA LYS A 327 -58.33 2.02 50.72
C LYS A 327 -59.29 3.18 51.01
N THR A 328 -59.90 3.74 49.96
CA THR A 328 -60.85 4.86 50.10
C THR A 328 -62.15 4.40 50.75
N LEU A 329 -62.72 3.27 50.34
CA LEU A 329 -63.91 2.66 50.94
C LEU A 329 -63.71 2.34 52.42
N TYR A 330 -62.56 1.76 52.79
CA TYR A 330 -62.17 1.54 54.17
C TYR A 330 -62.24 2.83 55.01
N LYS A 331 -61.62 3.90 54.51
CA LYS A 331 -61.60 5.20 55.20
C LYS A 331 -63.00 5.80 55.36
N ILE A 332 -63.85 5.69 54.34
CA ILE A 332 -65.24 6.17 54.38
C ILE A 332 -66.05 5.37 55.39
N SER A 333 -66.02 4.04 55.32
CA SER A 333 -66.76 3.17 56.25
C SER A 333 -66.33 3.41 57.70
N LYS A 334 -65.04 3.64 57.94
CA LYS A 334 -64.51 4.03 59.26
C LYS A 334 -65.09 5.37 59.75
N ASN A 335 -65.16 6.40 58.89
CA ASN A 335 -65.77 7.69 59.23
C ASN A 335 -67.26 7.56 59.56
N LYS A 336 -67.99 6.72 58.81
CA LYS A 336 -69.40 6.41 59.04
C LYS A 336 -69.66 5.51 60.25
N LYS A 337 -68.60 5.02 60.91
CA LYS A 337 -68.65 4.02 62.01
C LYS A 337 -69.28 2.69 61.60
N ASP A 338 -69.27 2.38 60.30
CA ASP A 338 -69.64 1.06 59.78
C ASP A 338 -68.42 0.14 59.84
N TYR A 339 -68.18 -0.42 61.02
CA TYR A 339 -66.98 -1.21 61.28
C TYR A 339 -66.95 -2.54 60.54
N VAL A 340 -68.11 -3.09 60.16
CA VAL A 340 -68.20 -4.35 59.40
C VAL A 340 -67.66 -4.13 57.98
N ASN A 341 -68.16 -3.11 57.28
CA ASN A 341 -67.65 -2.79 55.96
C ASN A 341 -66.23 -2.21 56.03
N ALA A 342 -65.88 -1.45 57.07
CA ALA A 342 -64.51 -0.98 57.26
C ALA A 342 -63.51 -2.15 57.37
N LEU A 343 -63.83 -3.19 58.16
CA LEU A 343 -62.97 -4.37 58.27
C LEU A 343 -62.86 -5.10 56.93
N LYS A 344 -63.98 -5.34 56.24
CA LYS A 344 -64.01 -5.98 54.92
C LYS A 344 -63.10 -5.27 53.90
N TYR A 345 -63.24 -3.95 53.78
CA TYR A 345 -62.42 -3.18 52.83
C TYR A 345 -60.96 -3.04 53.29
N HIS A 346 -60.71 -3.05 54.60
CA HIS A 346 -59.36 -3.07 55.14
C HIS A 346 -58.63 -4.38 54.81
N GLU A 347 -59.26 -5.53 55.04
CA GLU A 347 -58.72 -6.85 54.71
C GLU A 347 -58.47 -6.98 53.20
N LEU A 348 -59.40 -6.49 52.38
CA LEU A 348 -59.23 -6.44 50.93
C LEU A 348 -58.03 -5.57 50.54
N PHE A 349 -57.93 -4.35 51.07
CA PHE A 349 -56.81 -3.45 50.82
C PHE A 349 -55.48 -4.11 51.23
N GLN A 350 -55.40 -4.72 52.41
CA GLN A 350 -54.20 -5.37 52.91
C GLN A 350 -53.79 -6.57 52.04
N ALA A 351 -54.74 -7.46 51.72
CA ALA A 351 -54.48 -8.63 50.89
C ALA A 351 -53.97 -8.25 49.49
N ILE A 352 -54.57 -7.22 48.88
CA ILE A 352 -54.14 -6.72 47.58
C ILE A 352 -52.79 -6.00 47.67
N SER A 353 -52.56 -5.17 48.69
CA SER A 353 -51.29 -4.45 48.86
C SER A 353 -50.12 -5.40 49.12
N ASP A 354 -50.31 -6.44 49.94
CA ASP A 354 -49.33 -7.50 50.17
C ASP A 354 -49.02 -8.29 48.90
N THR A 355 -50.03 -8.51 48.05
CA THR A 355 -49.88 -9.17 46.76
C THR A 355 -49.12 -8.28 45.77
N LEU A 356 -49.45 -6.99 45.69
CA LEU A 356 -48.78 -6.02 44.83
C LEU A 356 -47.32 -5.83 45.24
N SER A 357 -47.04 -5.64 46.53
CA SER A 357 -45.67 -5.49 47.06
C SER A 357 -44.78 -6.71 46.75
N ARG A 358 -45.29 -7.93 46.96
CA ARG A 358 -44.58 -9.16 46.56
C ARG A 358 -44.33 -9.24 45.06
N ASN A 359 -45.31 -8.84 44.24
CA ASN A 359 -45.18 -8.85 42.80
C ASN A 359 -44.20 -7.77 42.30
N ASP A 360 -44.20 -6.58 42.88
CA ASP A 360 -43.32 -5.47 42.46
C ASP A 360 -41.86 -5.79 42.77
N ASN A 361 -41.56 -6.32 43.96
CA ASN A 361 -40.20 -6.79 44.27
C ASN A 361 -39.71 -7.86 43.28
N LYS A 362 -40.61 -8.78 42.88
CA LYS A 362 -40.32 -9.80 41.88
C LYS A 362 -40.08 -9.18 40.50
N LYS A 363 -40.96 -8.27 40.06
CA LYS A 363 -40.87 -7.57 38.76
C LYS A 363 -39.57 -6.76 38.66
N GLY A 364 -39.24 -5.95 39.66
CA GLY A 364 -37.99 -5.18 39.70
C GLY A 364 -36.74 -6.08 39.61
N LEU A 365 -36.71 -7.19 40.37
CA LEU A 365 -35.61 -8.15 40.31
C LEU A 365 -35.49 -8.84 38.93
N THR A 366 -36.62 -9.23 38.32
CA THR A 366 -36.58 -9.89 37.02
C THR A 366 -36.25 -8.92 35.88
N MET A 367 -36.71 -7.67 35.95
CA MET A 367 -36.28 -6.60 35.04
C MET A 367 -34.78 -6.36 35.14
N LEU A 368 -34.23 -6.22 36.34
CA LEU A 368 -32.79 -6.04 36.54
C LEU A 368 -31.99 -7.21 35.94
N LYS A 369 -32.44 -8.45 36.16
CA LYS A 369 -31.82 -9.63 35.55
C LYS A 369 -31.89 -9.61 34.02
N THR A 370 -33.03 -9.22 33.45
CA THR A 370 -33.19 -9.07 32.00
C THR A 370 -32.25 -8.00 31.44
N GLN A 371 -32.18 -6.84 32.08
CA GLN A 371 -31.30 -5.74 31.69
C GLN A 371 -29.83 -6.18 31.73
N LEU A 372 -29.37 -6.79 32.83
CA LEU A 372 -28.01 -7.30 32.96
C LEU A 372 -27.69 -8.39 31.94
N ALA A 373 -28.65 -9.27 31.63
CA ALA A 373 -28.47 -10.29 30.59
C ALA A 373 -28.30 -9.66 29.21
N HIS A 374 -29.11 -8.64 28.90
CA HIS A 374 -29.02 -7.87 27.67
C HIS A 374 -27.67 -7.14 27.55
N ASP A 375 -27.24 -6.46 28.60
CA ASP A 375 -25.96 -5.73 28.63
C ASP A 375 -24.77 -6.68 28.47
N ARG A 376 -24.79 -7.84 29.15
CA ARG A 376 -23.78 -8.89 28.96
C ARG A 376 -23.75 -9.46 27.54
N GLN A 377 -24.91 -9.64 26.91
CA GLN A 377 -24.98 -10.09 25.51
C GLN A 377 -24.35 -9.05 24.58
N LYS A 378 -24.63 -7.76 24.80
CA LYS A 378 -24.06 -6.66 24.03
C LYS A 378 -22.54 -6.56 24.20
N GLU A 379 -22.04 -6.63 25.43
CA GLU A 379 -20.60 -6.66 25.71
C GLU A 379 -19.90 -7.86 25.06
N ALA A 380 -20.52 -9.05 25.13
CA ALA A 380 -19.99 -10.24 24.48
C ALA A 380 -19.90 -10.08 22.95
N LEU A 381 -20.90 -9.46 22.34
CA LEU A 381 -20.91 -9.17 20.90
C LEU A 381 -19.82 -8.14 20.52
N ILE A 382 -19.65 -7.08 21.32
CA ILE A 382 -18.57 -6.10 21.12
C ILE A 382 -17.21 -6.78 21.18
N LEU A 383 -16.97 -7.61 22.21
CA LEU A 383 -15.72 -8.35 22.35
C LEU A 383 -15.48 -9.32 21.17
N GLN A 384 -16.53 -9.98 20.68
CA GLN A 384 -16.46 -10.85 19.51
C GLN A 384 -16.09 -10.05 18.25
N ASN A 385 -16.71 -8.88 18.04
CA ASN A 385 -16.39 -7.98 16.93
C ASN A 385 -14.95 -7.46 17.01
N GLU A 386 -14.45 -7.08 18.20
CA GLU A 386 -13.06 -6.68 18.38
C GLU A 386 -12.07 -7.80 18.09
N LYS A 387 -12.40 -9.05 18.46
CA LYS A 387 -11.57 -10.22 18.11
C LYS A 387 -11.57 -10.46 16.61
N ALA A 388 -12.70 -10.32 15.93
CA ALA A 388 -12.80 -10.45 14.48
C ALA A 388 -12.00 -9.35 13.76
N LEU A 389 -12.11 -8.10 14.20
CA LEU A 389 -11.34 -6.97 13.69
C LEU A 389 -9.82 -7.16 13.90
N ARG A 390 -9.41 -7.67 15.07
CA ARG A 390 -8.00 -8.02 15.31
C ARG A 390 -7.50 -9.07 14.33
N LYS A 391 -8.25 -10.15 14.09
CA LYS A 391 -7.89 -11.16 13.08
C LYS A 391 -7.77 -10.56 11.69
N GLN A 392 -8.72 -9.71 11.28
CA GLN A 392 -8.70 -9.04 9.98
C GLN A 392 -7.46 -8.13 9.84
N ARG A 393 -7.13 -7.35 10.87
CA ARG A 393 -5.90 -6.54 10.90
C ARG A 393 -4.64 -7.40 10.78
N SER A 394 -4.57 -8.53 11.48
CA SER A 394 -3.45 -9.47 11.36
C SER A 394 -3.32 -10.03 9.94
N TYR A 395 -4.42 -10.35 9.25
CA TYR A 395 -4.36 -10.76 7.84
C TYR A 395 -3.88 -9.65 6.91
N ILE A 396 -4.33 -8.41 7.12
CA ILE A 396 -3.87 -7.24 6.35
C ILE A 396 -2.37 -7.03 6.56
N TYR A 397 -1.87 -7.06 7.80
CA TYR A 397 -0.44 -6.92 8.08
C TYR A 397 0.38 -8.07 7.51
N GLY A 398 -0.09 -9.32 7.62
CA GLY A 398 0.56 -10.47 6.98
C GLY A 398 0.66 -10.30 5.46
N GLY A 399 -0.42 -9.83 4.83
CA GLY A 399 -0.44 -9.51 3.40
C GLY A 399 0.55 -8.41 3.01
N LEU A 400 0.62 -7.32 3.79
CA LEU A 400 1.57 -6.23 3.56
C LEU A 400 3.03 -6.69 3.69
N VAL A 401 3.34 -7.55 4.67
CA VAL A 401 4.68 -8.12 4.84
C VAL A 401 5.06 -8.97 3.62
N ILE A 402 4.15 -9.81 3.14
CA ILE A 402 4.38 -10.61 1.92
C ILE A 402 4.62 -9.70 0.71
N LEU A 403 3.84 -8.62 0.58
CA LEU A 403 3.97 -7.65 -0.52
C LEU A 403 5.32 -6.92 -0.48
N LEU A 404 5.80 -6.55 0.71
CA LEU A 404 7.14 -5.99 0.92
C LEU A 404 8.25 -6.99 0.55
N ILE A 405 8.10 -8.26 0.93
CA ILE A 405 9.04 -9.33 0.56
C ILE A 405 9.10 -9.50 -0.96
N LEU A 406 7.94 -9.54 -1.62
CA LEU A 406 7.87 -9.62 -3.09
C LEU A 406 8.53 -8.42 -3.75
N GLY A 407 8.25 -7.20 -3.28
CA GLY A 407 8.91 -5.98 -3.77
C GLY A 407 10.43 -6.00 -3.59
N LEU A 408 10.92 -6.50 -2.45
CA LEU A 408 12.35 -6.67 -2.19
C LEU A 408 12.97 -7.70 -3.14
N ILE A 409 12.32 -8.85 -3.36
CA ILE A 409 12.78 -9.88 -4.30
C ILE A 409 12.85 -9.29 -5.72
N THR A 410 11.81 -8.61 -6.18
CA THR A 410 11.79 -7.97 -7.50
C THR A 410 12.92 -6.94 -7.64
N PHE A 411 13.17 -6.13 -6.59
CA PHE A 411 14.28 -5.19 -6.56
C PHE A 411 15.66 -5.89 -6.63
N LEU A 412 15.85 -6.99 -5.89
CA LEU A 412 17.09 -7.76 -5.91
C LEU A 412 17.34 -8.39 -7.28
N VAL A 413 16.31 -8.96 -7.92
CA VAL A 413 16.40 -9.51 -9.28
C VAL A 413 16.78 -8.42 -10.28
N TYR A 414 16.10 -7.27 -10.22
CA TYR A 414 16.42 -6.13 -11.10
C TYR A 414 17.87 -5.63 -10.90
N ARG A 415 18.32 -5.50 -9.65
CA ARG A 415 19.70 -5.13 -9.33
C ARG A 415 20.70 -6.16 -9.85
N ASN A 416 20.40 -7.45 -9.72
CA ASN A 416 21.25 -8.53 -10.19
C ASN A 416 21.38 -8.50 -11.73
N GLU A 417 20.27 -8.34 -12.45
CA GLU A 417 20.27 -8.23 -13.91
C GLU A 417 21.13 -7.05 -14.39
N LYS A 418 21.02 -5.90 -13.74
CA LYS A 418 21.85 -4.71 -14.04
C LYS A 418 23.34 -4.98 -13.80
N THR A 419 23.66 -5.72 -12.74
CA THR A 419 25.05 -6.09 -12.40
C THR A 419 25.61 -7.08 -13.42
N GLN A 420 24.84 -8.10 -13.81
CA GLN A 420 25.24 -9.04 -14.86
C GLN A 420 25.50 -8.34 -16.20
N LYS A 421 24.63 -7.41 -16.61
CA LYS A 421 24.84 -6.63 -17.85
C LYS A 421 26.15 -5.84 -17.81
N LYS A 422 26.50 -5.26 -16.66
CA LYS A 422 27.78 -4.54 -16.48
C LYS A 422 28.97 -5.51 -16.57
N LEU A 423 28.89 -6.64 -15.88
CA LEU A 423 29.96 -7.64 -15.85
C LEU A 423 30.20 -8.26 -17.23
N ASN A 424 29.14 -8.59 -17.99
CA ASN A 424 29.26 -9.10 -19.35
C ASN A 424 29.93 -8.10 -20.29
N LYS A 425 29.63 -6.80 -20.16
CA LYS A 425 30.35 -5.76 -20.93
C LYS A 425 31.84 -5.73 -20.60
N GLU A 426 32.20 -5.82 -19.31
CA GLU A 426 33.60 -5.83 -18.89
C GLU A 426 34.34 -7.08 -19.37
N LEU A 427 33.67 -8.24 -19.33
CA LEU A 427 34.21 -9.50 -19.88
C LEU A 427 34.51 -9.39 -21.37
N HIS A 428 33.59 -8.83 -22.16
CA HIS A 428 33.82 -8.62 -23.60
C HIS A 428 35.06 -7.75 -23.86
N VAL A 429 35.19 -6.62 -23.14
CA VAL A 429 36.36 -5.74 -23.29
C VAL A 429 37.67 -6.47 -22.93
N LYS A 430 37.69 -7.27 -21.87
CA LYS A 430 38.88 -8.06 -21.49
C LYS A 430 39.21 -9.13 -22.52
N GLN A 431 38.21 -9.72 -23.16
CA GLN A 431 38.40 -10.74 -24.19
C GLN A 431 39.04 -10.16 -25.45
N ASP A 432 38.58 -8.98 -25.90
CA ASP A 432 39.18 -8.27 -27.04
C ASP A 432 40.66 -7.91 -26.78
N ILE A 433 40.97 -7.46 -25.56
CA ILE A 433 42.36 -7.14 -25.17
C ILE A 433 43.25 -8.39 -25.19
N LEU A 434 42.75 -9.52 -24.68
CA LEU A 434 43.48 -10.78 -24.67
C LEU A 434 43.76 -11.30 -26.08
N GLU A 435 42.79 -11.17 -26.99
CA GLU A 435 42.94 -11.59 -28.38
C GLU A 435 44.01 -10.77 -29.11
N ASN A 436 44.03 -9.45 -28.93
CA ASN A 436 45.07 -8.59 -29.49
C ASN A 436 46.47 -8.95 -28.99
N ARG A 437 46.64 -9.18 -27.67
CA ARG A 437 47.94 -9.61 -27.11
C ARG A 437 48.42 -10.95 -27.68
N LYS A 438 47.49 -11.87 -27.95
CA LYS A 438 47.81 -13.18 -28.54
C LYS A 438 48.38 -13.03 -29.95
N VAL A 439 47.83 -12.12 -30.76
CA VAL A 439 48.31 -11.83 -32.11
C VAL A 439 49.72 -11.24 -32.07
N GLU A 440 49.95 -10.26 -31.19
CA GLU A 440 51.25 -9.61 -31.02
C GLU A 440 52.35 -10.61 -30.62
N LEU A 441 52.09 -11.45 -29.61
CA LEU A 441 53.02 -12.48 -29.15
C LEU A 441 53.39 -13.47 -30.27
N LYS A 442 52.44 -13.85 -31.11
CA LYS A 442 52.69 -14.75 -32.24
C LYS A 442 53.59 -14.10 -33.29
N GLY A 443 53.42 -12.80 -33.56
CA GLY A 443 54.29 -12.04 -34.45
C GLY A 443 55.73 -11.95 -33.95
N LEU A 444 55.91 -11.70 -32.65
CA LEU A 444 57.22 -11.65 -32.01
C LEU A 444 57.94 -13.00 -32.09
N ASN A 445 57.22 -14.10 -31.83
CA ASN A 445 57.80 -15.44 -31.85
C ASN A 445 58.28 -15.85 -33.25
N ASN A 446 57.52 -15.53 -34.30
CA ASN A 446 57.94 -15.80 -35.68
C ASN A 446 59.22 -15.06 -36.09
N THR A 447 59.41 -13.84 -35.56
CA THR A 447 60.62 -13.04 -35.82
C THR A 447 61.83 -13.65 -35.12
N LYS A 448 61.66 -14.10 -33.88
CA LYS A 448 62.66 -14.83 -33.11
C LYS A 448 63.13 -16.11 -33.85
N ASP A 449 62.20 -16.89 -34.40
CA ASP A 449 62.52 -18.16 -35.07
C ASP A 449 63.34 -17.96 -36.36
N LYS A 450 63.04 -16.90 -37.15
CA LYS A 450 63.85 -16.53 -38.32
C LYS A 450 65.29 -16.16 -37.94
N LEU A 451 65.47 -15.48 -36.81
CA LEU A 451 66.77 -15.06 -36.29
C LEU A 451 67.66 -16.27 -35.99
N PHE A 452 67.15 -17.25 -35.26
CA PHE A 452 67.90 -18.47 -34.95
C PHE A 452 68.23 -19.31 -36.17
N SER A 453 67.39 -19.27 -37.21
CA SER A 453 67.66 -19.98 -38.46
C SER A 453 68.86 -19.41 -39.22
N ILE A 454 69.03 -18.09 -39.25
CA ILE A 454 70.18 -17.42 -39.90
C ILE A 454 71.47 -17.72 -39.15
N ILE A 455 71.45 -17.66 -37.81
CA ILE A 455 72.58 -18.00 -36.92
C ILE A 455 73.08 -19.42 -37.20
N GLY A 456 72.16 -20.38 -37.24
CA GLY A 456 72.51 -21.79 -37.37
C GLY A 456 73.20 -22.14 -38.67
N HIS A 457 72.92 -21.42 -39.75
CA HIS A 457 73.47 -21.68 -41.08
C HIS A 457 74.88 -21.10 -41.26
N ASP A 458 75.09 -19.84 -40.85
CA ASP A 458 76.32 -19.10 -41.18
C ASP A 458 77.48 -19.31 -40.18
N LEU A 459 77.18 -19.75 -38.95
CA LEU A 459 78.20 -20.11 -37.95
C LEU A 459 78.72 -21.55 -38.10
N ARG A 460 77.88 -22.48 -38.56
CA ARG A 460 78.18 -23.92 -38.51
C ARG A 460 79.28 -24.33 -39.50
N GLY A 461 79.30 -23.74 -40.69
CA GLY A 461 80.29 -24.04 -41.72
C GLY A 461 81.74 -23.71 -41.32
N PRO A 462 82.04 -22.46 -40.95
CA PRO A 462 83.39 -22.04 -40.55
C PRO A 462 83.90 -22.75 -39.29
N ILE A 463 83.02 -22.97 -38.30
CA ILE A 463 83.37 -23.69 -37.07
C ILE A 463 83.71 -25.16 -37.36
N ALA A 464 82.93 -25.83 -38.21
CA ALA A 464 83.23 -27.21 -38.60
C ALA A 464 84.54 -27.32 -39.41
N ALA A 465 84.84 -26.33 -40.25
CA ALA A 465 86.10 -26.27 -40.98
C ALA A 465 87.30 -26.03 -40.04
N LEU A 466 87.17 -25.13 -39.06
CA LEU A 466 88.16 -24.88 -38.02
C LEU A 466 88.41 -26.14 -37.17
N GLU A 467 87.34 -26.80 -36.73
CA GLU A 467 87.42 -28.02 -35.94
C GLU A 467 88.10 -29.15 -36.73
N GLY A 468 87.76 -29.31 -38.01
CA GLY A 468 88.40 -30.28 -38.91
C GLY A 468 89.90 -30.01 -39.09
N LEU A 469 90.30 -28.75 -39.30
CA LEU A 469 91.69 -28.37 -39.46
C LEU A 469 92.50 -28.56 -38.17
N LEU A 470 91.95 -28.18 -37.01
CA LEU A 470 92.58 -28.41 -35.71
C LEU A 470 92.72 -29.91 -35.41
N LYS A 471 91.74 -30.72 -35.82
CA LYS A 471 91.78 -32.17 -35.67
C LYS A 471 92.88 -32.82 -36.52
N LEU A 472 93.01 -32.46 -37.79
CA LEU A 472 94.07 -32.96 -38.66
C LEU A 472 95.48 -32.61 -38.15
N PHE A 473 95.65 -31.43 -37.56
CA PHE A 473 96.91 -31.07 -36.89
C PHE A 473 97.15 -31.86 -35.60
N LYS A 474 96.12 -32.04 -34.77
CA LYS A 474 96.19 -32.81 -33.52
C LYS A 474 96.51 -34.28 -33.77
N ASP A 475 95.93 -34.88 -34.81
CA ASP A 475 96.06 -36.30 -35.13
C ASP A 475 97.37 -36.60 -35.90
N GLY A 476 98.21 -35.57 -36.14
CA GLY A 476 99.54 -35.71 -36.73
C GLY A 476 99.56 -35.85 -38.25
N GLU A 477 98.39 -35.79 -38.91
CA GLU A 477 98.23 -35.89 -40.36
C GLU A 477 98.65 -34.62 -41.11
N MET A 478 98.91 -33.52 -40.39
CA MET A 478 99.39 -32.25 -40.95
C MET A 478 100.69 -31.82 -40.25
N HIS A 479 101.74 -31.61 -41.03
CA HIS A 479 103.02 -31.14 -40.49
C HIS A 479 102.97 -29.66 -40.09
N LYS A 480 103.79 -29.27 -39.10
CA LYS A 480 103.84 -27.89 -38.55
C LYS A 480 103.97 -26.81 -39.63
N ASN A 481 104.80 -27.04 -40.66
CA ASN A 481 105.00 -26.07 -41.74
C ASN A 481 103.78 -25.93 -42.67
N GLU A 482 102.95 -26.96 -42.80
CA GLU A 482 101.70 -26.92 -43.57
C GLU A 482 100.59 -26.23 -42.77
N PHE A 483 100.48 -26.52 -41.48
CA PHE A 483 99.55 -25.83 -40.59
C PHE A 483 99.84 -24.33 -40.53
N LEU A 484 101.12 -23.95 -40.37
CA LEU A 484 101.53 -22.53 -40.35
C LEU A 484 101.21 -21.79 -41.66
N LYS A 485 101.13 -22.47 -42.81
CA LYS A 485 100.66 -21.87 -44.08
C LYS A 485 99.15 -21.63 -44.11
N LEU A 486 98.37 -22.38 -43.34
CA LEU A 486 96.91 -22.28 -43.26
C LEU A 486 96.44 -21.34 -42.13
N VAL A 487 97.30 -21.02 -41.17
CA VAL A 487 97.02 -20.10 -40.05
C VAL A 487 96.49 -18.74 -40.50
N PRO A 488 97.04 -18.06 -41.54
CA PRO A 488 96.50 -16.78 -41.99
C PRO A 488 95.03 -16.87 -42.43
N LYS A 489 94.69 -17.93 -43.19
CA LYS A 489 93.31 -18.18 -43.64
C LYS A 489 92.38 -18.53 -42.47
N LEU A 490 92.87 -19.28 -41.48
CA LEU A 490 92.14 -19.56 -40.25
C LEU A 490 91.86 -18.29 -39.44
N TRP A 491 92.83 -17.37 -39.38
CA TRP A 491 92.64 -16.08 -38.73
C TRP A 491 91.58 -15.25 -39.44
N ASP A 492 91.56 -15.27 -40.78
CA ASP A 492 90.52 -14.60 -41.58
C ASP A 492 89.13 -15.20 -41.32
N ASP A 493 89.01 -16.53 -41.30
CA ASP A 493 87.74 -17.24 -41.06
C ASP A 493 87.20 -16.98 -39.64
N VAL A 494 88.07 -17.01 -38.62
CA VAL A 494 87.69 -16.72 -37.22
C VAL A 494 87.34 -15.24 -37.02
N SER A 495 88.08 -14.34 -37.67
CA SER A 495 87.78 -12.90 -37.65
C SER A 495 86.44 -12.62 -38.32
N HIS A 496 86.12 -13.32 -39.41
CA HIS A 496 84.81 -13.26 -40.08
C HIS A 496 83.66 -13.74 -39.18
N ILE A 497 83.84 -14.83 -38.44
CA ILE A 497 82.85 -15.31 -37.45
C ILE A 497 82.64 -14.26 -36.37
N SER A 498 83.73 -13.72 -35.81
CA SER A 498 83.67 -12.70 -34.76
C SER A 498 82.95 -11.44 -35.24
N PHE A 499 83.24 -10.97 -36.45
CA PHE A 499 82.55 -9.83 -37.07
C PHE A 499 81.06 -10.11 -37.27
N THR A 500 80.69 -11.30 -37.77
CA THR A 500 79.29 -11.69 -37.99
C THR A 500 78.52 -11.76 -36.68
N LEU A 501 79.13 -12.34 -35.64
CA LEU A 501 78.55 -12.46 -34.31
C LEU A 501 78.34 -11.08 -33.68
N ASN A 502 79.33 -10.19 -33.75
CA ASN A 502 79.22 -8.82 -33.22
C ASN A 502 78.17 -7.98 -33.94
N ASN A 503 78.07 -8.07 -35.28
CA ASN A 503 77.02 -7.39 -36.03
C ASN A 503 75.63 -7.93 -35.70
N LEU A 504 75.49 -9.23 -35.55
CA LEU A 504 74.22 -9.85 -35.17
C LEU A 504 73.84 -9.53 -33.72
N LEU A 505 74.81 -9.47 -32.81
CA LEU A 505 74.59 -9.11 -31.41
C LEU A 505 74.19 -7.64 -31.31
N SER A 506 74.81 -6.76 -32.11
CA SER A 506 74.40 -5.37 -32.27
C SER A 506 72.96 -5.28 -32.81
N TRP A 507 72.62 -6.04 -33.86
CA TRP A 507 71.26 -6.06 -34.43
C TRP A 507 70.20 -6.64 -33.47
N GLY A 508 70.53 -7.71 -32.75
CA GLY A 508 69.68 -8.32 -31.72
C GLY A 508 69.42 -7.38 -30.55
N GLN A 509 70.43 -6.59 -30.13
CA GLN A 509 70.24 -5.52 -29.16
C GLN A 509 69.31 -4.42 -29.67
N THR A 510 69.40 -4.05 -30.96
CA THR A 510 68.50 -3.07 -31.58
C THR A 510 67.04 -3.52 -31.58
N GLN A 511 66.79 -4.80 -31.90
CA GLN A 511 65.45 -5.39 -31.94
C GLN A 511 64.87 -5.69 -30.55
N MET A 512 65.68 -6.17 -29.60
CA MET A 512 65.21 -6.53 -28.25
C MET A 512 64.91 -5.31 -27.37
N ASN A 513 65.61 -4.20 -27.56
CA ASN A 513 65.42 -2.99 -26.76
C ASN A 513 64.61 -1.89 -27.48
N GLY A 514 64.11 -2.15 -28.70
CA GLY A 514 63.42 -1.15 -29.52
C GLY A 514 64.24 0.15 -29.60
N ALA A 515 65.45 0.06 -30.15
CA ALA A 515 66.52 1.03 -29.94
C ALA A 515 66.05 2.49 -29.97
N VAL A 516 66.04 3.12 -28.80
CA VAL A 516 65.98 4.57 -28.69
C VAL A 516 67.30 5.11 -29.24
N THR A 517 67.30 5.59 -30.48
CA THR A 517 68.40 6.40 -31.02
C THR A 517 68.66 7.54 -30.05
N LYS A 518 69.90 7.70 -29.57
CA LYS A 518 70.29 8.79 -28.66
C LYS A 518 71.14 9.80 -29.41
N PRO A 519 70.53 10.61 -30.30
CA PRO A 519 71.30 11.56 -31.07
C PRO A 519 71.90 12.62 -30.16
N LYS A 520 73.14 13.00 -30.45
CA LYS A 520 73.86 14.09 -29.80
C LYS A 520 74.68 14.84 -30.85
N ALA A 521 75.20 16.00 -30.47
CA ALA A 521 76.19 16.70 -31.30
C ALA A 521 77.46 15.83 -31.40
N VAL A 522 77.79 15.40 -32.62
CA VAL A 522 78.90 14.51 -32.92
C VAL A 522 79.79 15.14 -33.97
N ASN A 523 81.08 15.28 -33.66
CA ASN A 523 82.09 15.67 -34.64
C ASN A 523 82.42 14.45 -35.52
N ILE A 524 82.18 14.58 -36.83
CA ILE A 524 82.39 13.50 -37.80
C ILE A 524 83.87 13.24 -38.06
N ASP A 525 84.72 14.26 -38.02
CA ASP A 525 86.14 14.15 -38.31
C ASP A 525 86.82 13.17 -37.35
N ASN A 526 86.55 13.31 -36.04
CA ASN A 526 87.07 12.40 -35.01
C ASN A 526 86.67 10.93 -35.28
N ILE A 527 85.43 10.68 -35.72
CA ILE A 527 84.97 9.31 -36.01
C ILE A 527 85.68 8.75 -37.23
N VAL A 528 85.85 9.56 -38.27
CA VAL A 528 86.54 9.14 -39.48
C VAL A 528 88.02 8.91 -39.19
N GLU A 529 88.67 9.77 -38.43
CA GLU A 529 90.07 9.60 -38.03
C GLU A 529 90.29 8.33 -37.18
N ASP A 530 89.43 8.06 -36.21
CA ASP A 530 89.44 6.82 -35.43
C ASP A 530 89.36 5.58 -36.36
N ASN A 531 88.49 5.63 -37.38
CA ASN A 531 88.32 4.53 -38.34
C ASN A 531 89.45 4.45 -39.37
N VAL A 532 90.06 5.57 -39.78
CA VAL A 532 91.26 5.60 -40.62
C VAL A 532 92.42 4.92 -39.88
N ASN A 533 92.62 5.26 -38.60
CA ASN A 533 93.65 4.66 -37.76
C ASN A 533 93.43 3.16 -37.59
N LEU A 534 92.19 2.76 -37.29
CA LEU A 534 91.81 1.35 -37.15
C LEU A 534 92.07 0.53 -38.42
N LEU A 535 91.76 1.10 -39.59
CA LEU A 535 91.87 0.39 -40.88
C LEU A 535 93.22 0.60 -41.58
N SER A 536 94.13 1.38 -40.98
CA SER A 536 95.43 1.76 -41.56
C SER A 536 96.31 0.55 -41.88
N GLU A 537 96.35 -0.47 -41.02
CA GLU A 537 97.17 -1.66 -41.23
C GLU A 537 96.69 -2.45 -42.46
N ILE A 538 95.38 -2.55 -42.66
CA ILE A 538 94.77 -3.24 -43.80
C ILE A 538 95.00 -2.45 -45.09
N ALA A 539 94.85 -1.12 -45.04
CA ALA A 539 95.12 -0.25 -46.17
C ALA A 539 96.60 -0.30 -46.60
N ASN A 540 97.52 -0.28 -45.64
CA ASN A 540 98.96 -0.37 -45.87
C ASN A 540 99.36 -1.72 -46.50
N LYS A 541 98.73 -2.84 -46.09
CA LYS A 541 98.96 -4.16 -46.70
C LYS A 541 98.59 -4.20 -48.18
N LYS A 542 97.54 -3.48 -48.62
CA LYS A 542 97.16 -3.34 -50.05
C LYS A 542 97.80 -2.12 -50.74
N ALA A 543 98.69 -1.39 -50.07
CA ALA A 543 99.23 -0.11 -50.53
C ALA A 543 98.14 0.92 -50.95
N ILE A 544 96.96 0.87 -50.34
CA ILE A 544 95.84 1.78 -50.64
C ILE A 544 96.01 3.08 -49.85
N ARG A 545 95.93 4.22 -50.53
CA ARG A 545 96.00 5.53 -49.89
C ARG A 545 94.61 5.97 -49.41
N ILE A 546 94.44 6.13 -48.10
CA ILE A 546 93.23 6.74 -47.52
C ILE A 546 93.46 8.25 -47.36
N VAL A 547 92.51 9.06 -47.83
CA VAL A 547 92.55 10.53 -47.74
C VAL A 547 91.28 11.02 -47.04
N ASN A 548 91.43 11.53 -45.82
CA ASN A 548 90.37 12.26 -45.13
C ASN A 548 90.35 13.72 -45.63
N ARG A 549 89.23 14.18 -46.20
CA ARG A 549 88.99 15.56 -46.64
C ARG A 549 87.85 16.23 -45.86
N ILE A 550 87.43 15.65 -44.75
CA ILE A 550 86.44 16.25 -43.85
C ILE A 550 87.10 17.41 -43.09
N SER A 551 86.35 18.50 -42.91
CA SER A 551 86.82 19.63 -42.11
C SER A 551 86.59 19.36 -40.62
N GLU A 552 87.54 19.75 -39.77
CA GLU A 552 87.52 19.56 -38.30
C GLU A 552 86.25 20.13 -37.61
N ASN A 553 85.50 21.01 -38.28
CA ASN A 553 84.33 21.71 -37.72
C ASN A 553 82.98 21.08 -38.08
N ILE A 554 82.93 19.91 -38.72
CA ILE A 554 81.67 19.29 -39.16
C ILE A 554 81.00 18.54 -37.98
N VAL A 555 79.90 19.12 -37.47
CA VAL A 555 79.10 18.56 -36.37
C VAL A 555 77.69 18.18 -36.83
N VAL A 556 77.30 16.94 -36.57
CA VAL A 556 75.99 16.37 -36.91
C VAL A 556 75.18 16.04 -35.66
N TRP A 557 73.85 15.96 -35.79
CA TRP A 557 72.95 15.48 -34.73
C TRP A 557 72.59 14.01 -34.97
N ALA A 558 73.39 13.10 -34.41
CA ALA A 558 73.26 11.66 -34.64
C ALA A 558 73.78 10.83 -33.46
N ASP A 559 73.43 9.56 -33.41
CA ASP A 559 73.99 8.62 -32.44
C ASP A 559 75.43 8.26 -32.82
N LYS A 560 76.40 8.66 -31.99
CA LYS A 560 77.84 8.44 -32.22
C LYS A 560 78.14 6.98 -32.57
N ASN A 561 77.53 6.01 -31.87
CA ASN A 561 77.86 4.60 -32.06
C ASN A 561 77.30 4.08 -33.38
N GLN A 562 76.12 4.54 -33.79
CA GLN A 562 75.53 4.16 -35.07
C GLN A 562 76.32 4.74 -36.24
N VAL A 563 76.74 6.02 -36.14
CA VAL A 563 77.57 6.67 -37.16
C VAL A 563 78.93 5.99 -37.31
N ASP A 564 79.57 5.62 -36.20
CA ASP A 564 80.82 4.85 -36.20
C ASP A 564 80.67 3.52 -36.97
N ILE A 565 79.58 2.79 -36.73
CA ILE A 565 79.30 1.52 -37.44
C ILE A 565 79.08 1.77 -38.95
N ILE A 566 78.34 2.82 -39.32
CA ILE A 566 78.10 3.18 -40.74
C ILE A 566 79.44 3.48 -41.44
N ILE A 567 80.23 4.39 -40.88
CA ILE A 567 81.53 4.80 -41.45
C ILE A 567 82.46 3.59 -41.56
N ARG A 568 82.60 2.79 -40.50
CA ARG A 568 83.45 1.60 -40.50
C ARG A 568 83.04 0.60 -41.57
N ASN A 569 81.75 0.34 -41.72
CA ASN A 569 81.23 -0.62 -42.70
C ASN A 569 81.45 -0.13 -44.15
N LEU A 570 81.19 1.14 -44.43
CA LEU A 570 81.42 1.71 -45.77
C LEU A 570 82.90 1.78 -46.12
N MET A 571 83.77 2.18 -45.18
CA MET A 571 85.22 2.20 -45.38
C MET A 571 85.82 0.80 -45.54
N SER A 572 85.36 -0.17 -44.75
CA SER A 572 85.77 -1.58 -44.89
C SER A 572 85.35 -2.13 -46.26
N ASN A 573 84.13 -1.84 -46.73
CA ASN A 573 83.71 -2.21 -48.08
C ASN A 573 84.59 -1.54 -49.16
N ALA A 574 84.89 -0.25 -49.02
CA ALA A 574 85.78 0.46 -49.94
C ALA A 574 87.17 -0.21 -50.02
N LEU A 575 87.78 -0.58 -48.89
CA LEU A 575 89.06 -1.31 -48.85
C LEU A 575 88.99 -2.71 -49.47
N LYS A 576 87.84 -3.37 -49.33
CA LYS A 576 87.59 -4.70 -49.85
C LYS A 576 87.50 -4.74 -51.39
N PHE A 577 86.91 -3.72 -52.00
CA PHE A 577 86.64 -3.67 -53.44
C PHE A 577 87.63 -2.81 -54.24
N THR A 578 88.63 -2.23 -53.57
CA THR A 578 89.71 -1.46 -54.20
C THR A 578 90.93 -2.35 -54.48
N PRO A 579 91.50 -2.34 -55.70
CA PRO A 579 92.76 -3.03 -56.02
C PRO A 579 93.98 -2.41 -55.32
N GLU A 580 95.12 -3.09 -55.39
CA GLU A 580 96.40 -2.58 -54.85
C GLU A 580 96.80 -1.23 -55.49
N ASN A 581 97.40 -0.34 -54.69
CA ASN A 581 97.75 1.04 -55.07
C ASN A 581 96.56 1.97 -55.39
N GLY A 582 95.34 1.56 -55.04
CA GLY A 582 94.15 2.41 -55.18
C GLY A 582 94.05 3.53 -54.14
N MET A 583 92.97 4.31 -54.21
CA MET A 583 92.71 5.43 -53.31
C MET A 583 91.29 5.38 -52.76
N ILE A 584 91.14 5.71 -51.48
CA ILE A 584 89.85 5.93 -50.82
C ILE A 584 89.82 7.35 -50.30
N VAL A 585 88.79 8.11 -50.67
CA VAL A 585 88.59 9.50 -50.27
C VAL A 585 87.30 9.60 -49.49
N ILE A 586 87.38 10.16 -48.29
CA ILE A 586 86.21 10.51 -47.49
C ILE A 586 86.04 12.02 -47.54
N GLU A 587 84.89 12.47 -48.00
CA GLU A 587 84.56 13.89 -48.13
C GLU A 587 83.16 14.17 -47.59
N ALA A 588 82.93 15.37 -47.09
CA ALA A 588 81.62 15.82 -46.64
C ALA A 588 81.23 17.10 -47.35
N LYS A 589 79.97 17.18 -47.76
CA LYS A 589 79.39 18.34 -48.45
C LYS A 589 78.19 18.86 -47.66
N GLU A 590 78.14 20.18 -47.52
CA GLU A 590 77.03 20.84 -46.85
C GLU A 590 75.84 20.98 -47.81
N ASN A 591 74.67 20.48 -47.39
CA ASN A 591 73.37 20.73 -48.04
C ASN A 591 72.50 21.62 -47.11
N GLU A 592 71.28 22.01 -47.51
CA GLU A 592 70.46 22.99 -46.76
C GLU A 592 70.24 22.61 -45.27
N ASN A 593 69.80 21.38 -44.98
CA ASN A 593 69.48 20.93 -43.60
C ASN A 593 70.34 19.76 -43.08
N ASN A 594 71.14 19.14 -43.95
CA ASN A 594 71.90 17.93 -43.65
C ASN A 594 73.35 18.05 -44.14
N TRP A 595 74.26 17.30 -43.53
CA TRP A 595 75.58 16.99 -44.07
C TRP A 595 75.50 15.72 -44.91
N GLU A 596 76.01 15.78 -46.14
CA GLU A 596 76.16 14.62 -47.01
C GLU A 596 77.59 14.10 -46.87
N ILE A 597 77.76 12.87 -46.38
CA ILE A 597 79.06 12.22 -46.23
C ILE A 597 79.23 11.21 -47.36
N CYS A 598 80.35 11.31 -48.06
CA CYS A 598 80.71 10.45 -49.17
C CYS A 598 81.96 9.62 -48.82
N VAL A 599 81.87 8.31 -48.99
CA VAL A 599 83.01 7.39 -49.01
C VAL A 599 83.21 6.95 -50.45
N ARG A 600 84.26 7.46 -51.09
CA ARG A 600 84.61 7.18 -52.49
C ARG A 600 85.84 6.29 -52.58
N ASP A 601 85.77 5.29 -53.43
CA ASP A 601 86.90 4.42 -53.77
C ASP A 601 87.20 4.43 -55.28
N THR A 602 88.43 4.06 -55.64
CA THR A 602 88.86 3.82 -57.03
C THR A 602 88.80 2.33 -57.39
N GLY A 603 87.83 1.60 -56.84
CA GLY A 603 87.70 0.16 -56.97
C GLY A 603 87.12 -0.34 -58.28
N ILE A 604 86.68 -1.59 -58.28
CA ILE A 604 86.19 -2.27 -59.51
C ILE A 604 84.87 -1.72 -60.07
N GLY A 605 84.11 -0.99 -59.26
CA GLY A 605 82.78 -0.49 -59.61
C GLY A 605 81.71 -1.59 -59.77
N MET A 606 80.47 -1.20 -60.04
CA MET A 606 79.30 -2.09 -60.10
C MET A 606 78.37 -1.78 -61.28
N THR A 607 77.67 -2.77 -61.81
CA THR A 607 76.60 -2.59 -62.83
C THR A 607 75.37 -1.92 -62.22
N GLN A 608 74.53 -1.29 -63.05
CA GLN A 608 73.28 -0.66 -62.60
C GLN A 608 72.31 -1.68 -61.96
N GLU A 609 72.21 -2.90 -62.50
CA GLU A 609 71.41 -3.98 -61.89
C GLU A 609 71.87 -4.38 -60.48
N VAL A 610 73.18 -4.31 -60.21
CA VAL A 610 73.72 -4.59 -58.88
C VAL A 610 73.39 -3.44 -57.93
N GLN A 611 73.51 -2.19 -58.38
CA GLN A 611 73.16 -1.01 -57.59
C GLN A 611 71.68 -1.02 -57.16
N GLU A 612 70.76 -1.41 -58.04
CA GLU A 612 69.33 -1.52 -57.73
C GLU A 612 69.00 -2.63 -56.73
N LYS A 613 69.76 -3.73 -56.74
CA LYS A 613 69.55 -4.88 -55.82
C LYS A 613 70.02 -4.63 -54.39
N LEU A 614 70.89 -3.63 -54.16
CA LEU A 614 71.48 -3.33 -52.85
C LEU A 614 70.49 -2.70 -51.85
N PHE A 615 69.42 -2.06 -52.32
CA PHE A 615 68.46 -1.32 -51.49
C PHE A 615 67.04 -1.94 -51.44
N ILE A 616 66.86 -3.17 -51.96
CA ILE A 616 65.59 -3.90 -51.86
C ILE A 616 65.42 -4.43 -50.43
N LYS A 617 64.31 -4.10 -49.76
CA LYS A 617 64.01 -4.60 -48.41
C LYS A 617 64.02 -6.14 -48.38
N ASN A 618 64.86 -6.70 -47.51
CA ASN A 618 65.09 -8.15 -47.27
C ASN A 618 65.87 -8.92 -48.36
N SER A 619 66.65 -8.27 -49.23
CA SER A 619 67.63 -8.98 -50.10
C SER A 619 69.01 -9.07 -49.41
N ASN A 620 69.49 -10.29 -49.10
CA ASN A 620 70.86 -10.50 -48.60
C ASN A 620 71.85 -10.64 -49.78
N PHE A 621 71.91 -9.64 -50.64
CA PHE A 621 72.77 -9.68 -51.84
C PHE A 621 74.26 -9.48 -51.47
N THR A 622 75.14 -10.37 -51.93
CA THR A 622 76.59 -10.31 -51.67
C THR A 622 77.42 -10.65 -52.89
N THR A 623 78.61 -10.06 -52.98
CA THR A 623 79.63 -10.33 -54.01
C THR A 623 81.01 -10.53 -53.37
N TYR A 624 81.97 -11.05 -54.14
CA TYR A 624 83.35 -11.27 -53.70
C TYR A 624 84.22 -10.01 -53.89
N GLY A 625 85.08 -9.72 -52.91
CA GLY A 625 86.07 -8.64 -52.95
C GLY A 625 87.24 -8.89 -53.91
N THR A 626 88.13 -7.90 -54.08
CA THR A 626 89.27 -7.98 -55.02
C THR A 626 90.29 -9.06 -54.64
N ASN A 627 90.36 -9.43 -53.35
CA ASN A 627 91.18 -10.53 -52.83
C ASN A 627 90.34 -11.75 -52.40
N ASN A 628 89.21 -12.03 -53.08
CA ASN A 628 88.31 -13.17 -52.80
C ASN A 628 87.61 -13.16 -51.43
N GLU A 629 87.53 -12.01 -50.77
CA GLU A 629 86.86 -11.86 -49.47
C GLU A 629 85.32 -11.95 -49.65
N LYS A 630 84.62 -12.86 -48.96
CA LYS A 630 83.15 -13.05 -49.09
C LYS A 630 82.37 -12.07 -48.20
N GLY A 631 81.33 -11.42 -48.72
CA GLY A 631 80.48 -10.51 -47.92
C GLY A 631 79.42 -11.26 -47.12
N THR A 632 78.99 -10.72 -45.98
CA THR A 632 77.91 -11.30 -45.15
C THR A 632 76.51 -10.82 -45.54
N GLY A 633 76.40 -9.74 -46.32
CA GLY A 633 75.11 -9.21 -46.80
C GLY A 633 74.31 -8.43 -45.75
N LEU A 634 74.69 -8.53 -44.47
CA LEU A 634 74.03 -7.87 -43.34
C LEU A 634 74.59 -6.47 -43.03
N GLY A 635 75.79 -6.15 -43.51
CA GLY A 635 76.46 -4.88 -43.19
C GLY A 635 75.75 -3.66 -43.79
N LEU A 636 75.33 -3.73 -45.06
CA LEU A 636 74.68 -2.61 -45.74
C LEU A 636 73.24 -2.40 -45.26
N SER A 637 72.48 -3.48 -45.01
CA SER A 637 71.13 -3.39 -44.45
C SER A 637 71.13 -2.76 -43.06
N LEU A 638 72.13 -3.05 -42.23
CA LEU A 638 72.33 -2.38 -40.95
C LEU A 638 72.67 -0.89 -41.11
N CYS A 639 73.49 -0.53 -42.12
CA CYS A 639 73.77 0.87 -42.42
C CYS A 639 72.51 1.62 -42.85
N ILE A 640 71.64 1.02 -43.68
CA ILE A 640 70.36 1.61 -44.08
C ILE A 640 69.48 1.88 -42.86
N GLU A 641 69.29 0.89 -41.98
CA GLU A 641 68.47 1.03 -40.77
C GLU A 641 69.04 2.09 -39.81
N MET A 642 70.37 2.14 -39.63
CA MET A 642 71.02 3.15 -38.78
C MET A 642 70.95 4.56 -39.37
N VAL A 643 71.07 4.71 -40.69
CA VAL A 643 70.91 6.00 -41.36
C VAL A 643 69.45 6.49 -41.23
N GLU A 644 68.46 5.63 -41.48
CA GLU A 644 67.03 5.93 -41.30
C GLU A 644 66.70 6.30 -39.84
N ASN A 645 67.26 5.57 -38.87
CA ASN A 645 67.10 5.86 -37.43
C ASN A 645 67.69 7.21 -37.01
N ASN A 646 68.68 7.72 -37.75
CA ASN A 646 69.23 9.07 -37.59
C ASN A 646 68.56 10.10 -38.53
N LYS A 647 67.43 9.76 -39.16
CA LYS A 647 66.66 10.61 -40.08
C LYS A 647 67.44 11.03 -41.33
N GLY A 648 68.36 10.17 -41.78
CA GLY A 648 69.11 10.33 -43.02
C GLY A 648 68.64 9.41 -44.14
N GLU A 649 69.27 9.56 -45.29
CA GLU A 649 69.11 8.72 -46.48
C GLU A 649 70.48 8.24 -46.96
N ILE A 650 70.56 7.05 -47.55
CA ILE A 650 71.80 6.42 -48.07
C ILE A 650 71.59 5.94 -49.50
N TRP A 651 72.55 6.20 -50.39
CA TRP A 651 72.52 5.79 -51.79
C TRP A 651 73.93 5.54 -52.33
N VAL A 652 74.04 5.05 -53.56
CA VAL A 652 75.31 4.72 -54.21
C VAL A 652 75.37 5.23 -55.64
N ALA A 653 76.55 5.65 -56.08
CA ALA A 653 76.88 5.86 -57.49
C ALA A 653 78.15 5.09 -57.82
N SER A 654 78.09 4.22 -58.84
CA SER A 654 79.22 3.36 -59.22
C SER A 654 79.29 3.17 -60.73
N GLU A 655 80.50 3.12 -61.27
CA GLU A 655 80.77 2.79 -62.68
C GLU A 655 81.92 1.78 -62.78
N ILE A 656 81.74 0.76 -63.61
CA ILE A 656 82.70 -0.34 -63.76
C ILE A 656 84.08 0.21 -64.13
N LYS A 657 85.11 -0.23 -63.40
CA LYS A 657 86.53 0.18 -63.51
C LYS A 657 86.84 1.65 -63.18
N LYS A 658 85.86 2.43 -62.68
CA LYS A 658 86.11 3.79 -62.18
C LYS A 658 85.97 3.93 -60.67
N GLY A 659 85.32 2.96 -60.01
CA GLY A 659 85.16 2.91 -58.55
C GLY A 659 83.72 3.13 -58.10
N THR A 660 83.53 3.24 -56.79
CA THR A 660 82.22 3.42 -56.15
C THR A 660 82.23 4.62 -55.20
N SER A 661 81.12 5.35 -55.15
CA SER A 661 80.86 6.38 -54.15
C SER A 661 79.58 6.05 -53.40
N PHE A 662 79.70 5.74 -52.12
CA PHE A 662 78.56 5.63 -51.21
C PHE A 662 78.31 6.96 -50.53
N PHE A 663 77.05 7.38 -50.49
CA PHE A 663 76.61 8.63 -49.91
C PHE A 663 75.60 8.35 -48.82
N PHE A 664 75.68 9.07 -47.71
CA PHE A 664 74.61 9.11 -46.74
C PHE A 664 74.49 10.50 -46.11
N THR A 665 73.28 10.84 -45.66
CA THR A 665 73.01 12.14 -45.04
C THR A 665 72.83 12.01 -43.54
N LEU A 666 73.27 13.03 -42.81
CA LEU A 666 73.01 13.19 -41.38
C LEU A 666 72.52 14.62 -41.09
N PRO A 667 71.55 14.82 -40.19
CA PRO A 667 71.08 16.15 -39.83
C PRO A 667 72.18 17.04 -39.26
N LYS A 668 72.17 18.32 -39.62
CA LYS A 668 73.06 19.32 -39.00
C LYS A 668 72.75 19.45 -37.50
N ALA A 669 73.77 19.75 -36.70
CA ALA A 669 73.61 20.04 -35.28
C ALA A 669 73.05 21.46 -34.99
N GLU A 670 72.35 22.07 -35.94
CA GLU A 670 71.74 23.40 -35.80
C GLU A 670 70.31 23.28 -35.23
N ASP A 671 70.09 23.93 -34.09
CA ASP A 671 68.87 23.98 -33.26
C ASP A 671 68.48 22.71 -32.47
N GLU A 672 69.08 22.59 -31.27
CA GLU A 672 68.58 21.78 -30.12
C GLU A 672 67.07 21.95 -29.83
N LYS A 673 66.42 22.98 -30.37
CA LYS A 673 64.99 23.32 -30.13
C LYS A 673 64.00 22.61 -31.05
N LYS A 674 64.39 22.04 -32.20
CA LYS A 674 63.42 21.41 -33.13
C LYS A 674 63.05 19.96 -32.82
N TYR A 675 63.77 19.27 -31.93
CA TYR A 675 63.57 17.82 -31.70
C TYR A 675 63.10 17.44 -30.29
N LYS A 676 62.76 18.40 -29.42
CA LYS A 676 62.13 18.14 -28.11
C LYS A 676 60.60 17.95 -28.13
N ASN A 677 59.96 18.09 -29.29
CA ASN A 677 58.51 17.90 -29.44
C ASN A 677 58.18 16.73 -30.38
N VAL A 678 58.53 15.50 -30.02
CA VAL A 678 57.71 14.27 -30.19
C VAL A 678 58.41 13.19 -29.36
N GLY A 679 57.76 12.74 -28.29
CA GLY A 679 58.23 11.69 -27.39
C GLY A 679 57.43 11.72 -26.11
#